data_AF-A0A6P2B7L7-F1
#
_entry.id   AF-A0A6P2B7L7-F1
#
_cell.length_a   1.000
_cell.length_b   1.000
_cell.length_c   1.000
_cell.angle_alpha   90.00
_cell.angle_beta   90.00
_cell.angle_gamma   90.00
#
_symmetry.space_group_name_H-M   'P 1'
#
loop_
_entity.id
_entity.type
_entity.pdbx_description
1 polymer ?
#
loop_
_entity_poly.entity_id
_entity_poly.type
_entity_poly.pdbx_seq_one_letter_code
_entity_poly.pdbx_strand_id
1 'polypeptide(L)'
;MAKKVTDSSSAGLPNQLSSIRLRHVLDSAQSEVYRMQWASDGQKLAIPNANRSIAIWDINQREPGRHLTGHTDRVYDVSWSPVDSNQLASVSRDGQVLLWDVVNGLAYNKFQLDSRANFSVAWSPDGRNIACATRNTVLIIDAHTGQTIKKLLNHSQGVYCVAWSPDGKTLASGSADSRIVVWSTLTWQKITALEDHTNVIIDLAWSPDGRMLASSSADCTIRLWNTHVWRAAVTLEGHSRYVNAVSFSADGRFLASKSGDDTVKIWSTGDWKAVHTITEKRGASGPYLSSLQFHPQMPLLATLGEHDVGVRLWGFDPPAMLTAGATVQAIHYVNAKVVLVGDSGVGKSGLGLVLCNRPFELTDSTHNRKVYSFDTQTEEHPDKQITHETLLWDLAGQPGYRLINQLHLNDVSVALVVYDSRHEVNPFSGVVHWVKALRQAQKLDEGGQKLKIFLVAARTDRGVVGISERRIQKFMSDMGIERHFNTSAKEGWGIAELRETIKAAIAWDTLPRVSSTRLFDQIKRFIIEQSESGAVLVDSEALRTMFVMAHQMKDTAELKAQFETCIDLLIARGLIERLTFGDLILLQPEMLDAYASALVNAAKDQADGLGYIAEEDVLNGNFQLPSSLRLQNKKRERVFLNATLHKILQHEVALREQTDGGAFIVFPSQFTRQAPDLSEQTGQKIRFAFEGSIIKIYTTLVVRLAQTGFFALNELWQNAALFTATSTKTQVGLFLQMETDSEGELSLFFDEKTSNYVRYQFEEYVRAHLRRRAFGGSVRRMMSLTCDCGYTIPDDVIALRKSNHHTSVNCPICSQELSLLDGQEAAEQGRRWIKQMNRIASQESEKAAAVATLSGKQMTEDFDVFLCYNSRDRELVKRIGLALCEQGLHPWLDEWELRPGMRWQDLLSQQIGKIKSAAVFVGGEMGPWQNMEIEAFLDEFVKRGCPVIPVILESCIEVPNLPPFLKNMTWVDFRQSSPNPLERLKWGITGEKTPRM
;
A
#
# COMPACT_ATOMS: atom_id res chain seq x y z
N MET A 1 17.66 7.41 59.00
CA MET A 1 17.02 8.72 58.79
C MET A 1 16.08 8.62 57.61
N ALA A 2 14.79 8.39 57.89
CA ALA A 2 13.74 8.28 56.89
C ALA A 2 13.05 9.64 56.74
N LYS A 3 12.94 10.16 55.51
CA LYS A 3 12.11 11.34 55.22
C LYS A 3 10.76 10.87 54.67
N LYS A 4 9.75 10.94 55.53
CA LYS A 4 8.33 11.11 55.17
C LYS A 4 8.21 12.35 54.29
N VAL A 5 7.58 12.22 53.12
CA VAL A 5 6.95 13.35 52.43
C VAL A 5 5.46 13.22 52.68
N THR A 6 4.93 14.25 53.32
CA THR A 6 3.56 14.39 53.83
C THR A 6 2.61 14.85 52.73
N ASP A 7 1.41 14.28 52.76
CA ASP A 7 0.19 14.82 52.18
C ASP A 7 -0.03 16.29 52.55
N SER A 8 -0.47 17.11 51.59
CA SER A 8 -1.15 18.37 51.87
C SER A 8 -2.30 18.66 50.89
N SER A 9 -3.49 18.77 51.52
CA SER A 9 -4.66 19.58 51.18
C SER A 9 -5.50 19.23 49.94
N SER A 10 -6.44 18.31 50.16
CA SER A 10 -7.79 18.35 49.61
C SER A 10 -8.62 19.47 50.27
N ALA A 11 -9.01 20.50 49.50
CA ALA A 11 -10.11 21.39 49.84
C ALA A 11 -11.22 21.19 48.80
N GLY A 12 -12.46 21.07 49.28
CA GLY A 12 -13.58 20.43 48.59
C GLY A 12 -13.98 21.04 47.24
N LEU A 13 -14.05 20.17 46.24
CA LEU A 13 -14.92 20.27 45.07
C LEU A 13 -15.93 19.10 45.14
N PRO A 14 -17.22 19.31 44.83
CA PRO A 14 -18.22 18.26 44.92
C PRO A 14 -17.88 17.12 43.94
N ASN A 15 -18.03 15.88 44.43
CA ASN A 15 -17.88 14.63 43.69
C ASN A 15 -18.60 14.64 42.33
N GLN A 16 -17.92 15.06 41.26
CA GLN A 16 -18.20 14.53 39.93
C GLN A 16 -17.50 13.16 39.83
N LEU A 17 -18.28 12.09 39.88
CA LEU A 17 -17.79 10.74 39.63
C LEU A 17 -17.31 10.66 38.17
N SER A 18 -16.00 10.83 37.95
CA SER A 18 -15.40 10.55 36.65
C SER A 18 -15.63 9.08 36.28
N SER A 19 -16.13 8.82 35.07
CA SER A 19 -16.53 7.50 34.58
C SER A 19 -15.37 6.51 34.45
N ILE A 20 -14.13 7.01 34.48
CA ILE A 20 -12.90 6.24 34.60
C ILE A 20 -11.98 6.91 35.64
N ARG A 21 -11.22 6.09 36.37
CA ARG A 21 -10.28 6.54 37.41
C ARG A 21 -9.05 5.64 37.46
N LEU A 22 -7.87 6.24 37.59
CA LEU A 22 -6.64 5.52 37.89
C LEU A 22 -6.75 4.89 39.29
N ARG A 23 -6.64 3.57 39.40
CA ARG A 23 -6.67 2.85 40.67
C ARG A 23 -5.27 2.59 41.21
N HIS A 24 -4.40 2.05 40.37
CA HIS A 24 -3.06 1.63 40.76
C HIS A 24 -2.04 1.92 39.65
N VAL A 25 -0.80 2.16 40.07
CA VAL A 25 0.38 2.20 39.18
C VAL A 25 1.32 1.12 39.69
N LEU A 26 1.67 0.19 38.80
CA LEU A 26 2.60 -0.90 39.05
C LEU A 26 3.95 -0.44 38.54
N ASP A 27 4.91 -0.31 39.46
CA ASP A 27 6.26 0.06 39.10
C ASP A 27 6.96 -1.19 38.53
N SER A 28 7.16 -1.23 37.21
CA SER A 28 7.98 -2.29 36.61
C SER A 28 9.44 -1.87 36.72
N ALA A 29 10.35 -2.82 36.89
CA ALA A 29 11.76 -2.56 37.18
C ALA A 29 12.47 -1.80 36.05
N GLN A 30 12.39 -0.47 36.04
CA GLN A 30 13.15 0.53 35.25
C GLN A 30 13.58 0.09 33.84
N SER A 31 12.75 -0.65 33.11
CA SER A 31 13.06 -1.17 31.78
C SER A 31 11.82 -1.21 30.91
N GLU A 32 12.01 -1.11 29.59
CA GLU A 32 10.90 -1.09 28.63
C GLU A 32 10.04 -2.35 28.77
N VAL A 33 8.72 -2.14 28.89
CA VAL A 33 7.72 -3.22 28.93
C VAL A 33 7.15 -3.48 27.53
N TYR A 34 6.96 -4.75 27.18
CA TYR A 34 6.35 -5.16 25.92
C TYR A 34 4.89 -5.64 26.09
N ARG A 35 4.40 -6.64 25.33
CA ARG A 35 3.00 -7.08 25.41
C ARG A 35 2.70 -7.79 26.73
N MET A 36 1.91 -7.16 27.59
CA MET A 36 1.45 -7.76 28.85
C MET A 36 0.19 -8.60 28.63
N GLN A 37 0.03 -9.65 29.44
CA GLN A 37 -1.16 -10.50 29.39
C GLN A 37 -1.67 -10.89 30.80
N TRP A 38 -2.96 -10.72 31.05
CA TRP A 38 -3.71 -11.28 32.18
C TRP A 38 -3.85 -12.81 32.04
N ALA A 39 -3.72 -13.51 33.16
CA ALA A 39 -4.14 -14.90 33.28
C ALA A 39 -5.67 -14.99 33.13
N SER A 40 -6.17 -16.15 32.69
CA SER A 40 -7.62 -16.38 32.46
C SER A 40 -8.47 -16.20 33.73
N ASP A 41 -7.89 -16.42 34.90
CA ASP A 41 -8.52 -16.20 36.21
C ASP A 41 -8.54 -14.71 36.64
N GLY A 42 -7.78 -13.84 35.96
CA GLY A 42 -7.63 -12.43 36.30
C GLY A 42 -6.82 -12.13 37.57
N GLN A 43 -6.26 -13.14 38.24
CA GLN A 43 -5.50 -12.92 39.48
C GLN A 43 -4.07 -12.47 39.20
N LYS A 44 -3.49 -12.92 38.10
CA LYS A 44 -2.10 -12.65 37.73
C LYS A 44 -1.99 -11.87 36.42
N LEU A 45 -1.04 -10.94 36.37
CA LEU A 45 -0.63 -10.20 35.18
C LEU A 45 0.83 -10.52 34.87
N ALA A 46 1.12 -10.99 33.66
CA ALA A 46 2.48 -11.20 33.18
C ALA A 46 2.96 -9.97 32.41
N ILE A 47 4.14 -9.47 32.79
CA ILE A 47 4.74 -8.24 32.28
C ILE A 47 6.14 -8.59 31.76
N PRO A 48 6.34 -8.78 30.44
CA PRO A 48 7.65 -9.01 29.88
C PRO A 48 8.47 -7.72 29.79
N ASN A 49 9.75 -7.83 30.14
CA ASN A 49 10.65 -6.70 30.25
C ASN A 49 11.84 -6.81 29.26
N ALA A 50 12.37 -5.67 28.84
CA ALA A 50 13.60 -5.59 28.05
C ALA A 50 14.83 -6.14 28.79
N ASN A 51 14.79 -6.27 30.12
CA ASN A 51 15.84 -6.87 30.92
C ASN A 51 15.85 -8.42 30.88
N ARG A 52 15.19 -9.05 29.89
CA ARG A 52 15.16 -10.51 29.63
C ARG A 52 14.34 -11.30 30.66
N SER A 53 13.61 -10.61 31.54
CA SER A 53 12.76 -11.23 32.55
C SER A 53 11.28 -11.02 32.25
N ILE A 54 10.44 -11.84 32.88
CA ILE A 54 9.00 -11.66 32.90
C ILE A 54 8.60 -11.47 34.36
N ALA A 55 8.05 -10.31 34.71
CA ALA A 55 7.51 -10.06 36.04
C ALA A 55 6.07 -10.59 36.11
N ILE A 56 5.77 -11.36 37.14
CA ILE A 56 4.42 -11.86 37.44
C ILE A 56 3.89 -11.05 38.60
N TRP A 57 2.80 -10.34 38.37
CA TRP A 57 2.16 -9.46 39.33
C TRP A 57 0.82 -10.03 39.77
N ASP A 58 0.57 -10.08 41.08
CA ASP A 58 -0.71 -10.50 41.65
C ASP A 58 -1.55 -9.26 41.90
N ILE A 59 -2.81 -9.28 41.47
CA ILE A 59 -3.72 -8.14 41.56
C ILE A 59 -3.93 -7.59 42.97
N ASN A 60 -3.76 -8.44 43.99
CA ASN A 60 -3.95 -8.07 45.38
C ASN A 60 -2.66 -7.53 46.04
N GLN A 61 -1.51 -7.61 45.38
CA GLN A 61 -0.22 -7.26 45.95
C GLN A 61 0.37 -6.04 45.25
N ARG A 62 1.04 -5.13 45.97
CA ARG A 62 1.61 -3.92 45.33
C ARG A 62 2.95 -4.16 44.62
N GLU A 63 3.68 -5.20 45.02
CA GLU A 63 4.98 -5.54 44.46
C GLU A 63 4.88 -6.76 43.52
N PRO A 64 5.78 -6.89 42.53
CA PRO A 64 5.83 -8.09 41.69
C PRO A 64 6.10 -9.32 42.55
N GLY A 65 5.27 -10.35 42.40
CA GLY A 65 5.39 -11.57 43.19
C GLY A 65 6.62 -12.39 42.81
N ARG A 66 6.86 -12.58 41.50
CA ARG A 66 7.98 -13.40 41.00
C ARG A 66 8.51 -12.89 39.66
N HIS A 67 9.82 -13.02 39.45
CA HIS A 67 10.45 -12.80 38.15
C HIS A 67 10.87 -14.14 37.53
N LEU A 68 10.44 -14.39 36.30
CA LEU A 68 10.88 -15.53 35.49
C LEU A 68 12.11 -15.09 34.68
N THR A 69 13.20 -15.84 34.81
CA THR A 69 14.48 -15.57 34.11
C THR A 69 14.93 -16.82 33.37
N GLY A 70 15.37 -16.65 32.11
CA GLY A 70 15.81 -17.77 31.26
C GLY A 70 16.01 -17.42 29.79
N HIS A 71 15.38 -16.34 29.30
CA HIS A 71 15.69 -15.77 28.00
C HIS A 71 17.05 -15.06 27.99
N THR A 72 17.72 -15.05 26.84
CA THR A 72 19.05 -14.42 26.68
C THR A 72 19.00 -13.03 26.04
N ASP A 73 17.82 -12.63 25.56
CA ASP A 73 17.53 -11.33 24.95
C ASP A 73 16.13 -10.84 25.36
N ARG A 74 15.68 -9.70 24.82
CA ARG A 74 14.39 -9.06 25.12
C ARG A 74 13.20 -9.98 24.85
N VAL A 75 12.29 -10.06 25.81
CA VAL A 75 11.04 -10.81 25.70
C VAL A 75 9.96 -9.90 25.10
N TYR A 76 9.39 -10.26 23.95
CA TYR A 76 8.45 -9.38 23.24
C TYR A 76 6.98 -9.62 23.62
N ASP A 77 6.62 -10.88 23.85
CA ASP A 77 5.22 -11.25 24.06
C ASP A 77 5.14 -12.47 24.99
N VAL A 78 4.02 -12.54 25.70
CA VAL A 78 3.72 -13.62 26.64
C VAL A 78 2.27 -14.04 26.48
N SER A 79 2.00 -15.33 26.63
CA SER A 79 0.65 -15.87 26.50
C SER A 79 0.34 -16.93 27.54
N TRP A 80 -0.67 -16.65 28.37
CA TRP A 80 -1.14 -17.57 29.40
C TRP A 80 -1.88 -18.74 28.77
N SER A 81 -1.71 -19.92 29.36
CA SER A 81 -2.59 -21.04 29.04
C SER A 81 -4.03 -20.70 29.48
N PRO A 82 -5.02 -20.84 28.59
CA PRO A 82 -6.40 -20.57 28.93
C PRO A 82 -6.98 -21.64 29.86
N VAL A 83 -6.38 -22.84 29.90
CA VAL A 83 -6.83 -23.98 30.70
C VAL A 83 -6.17 -24.02 32.07
N ASP A 84 -4.91 -23.58 32.19
CA ASP A 84 -4.14 -23.60 33.43
C ASP A 84 -3.46 -22.25 33.67
N SER A 85 -3.94 -21.47 34.65
CA SER A 85 -3.40 -20.16 35.01
C SER A 85 -2.03 -20.20 35.70
N ASN A 86 -1.40 -21.38 35.77
CA ASN A 86 0.00 -21.54 36.18
C ASN A 86 0.95 -21.76 35.01
N GLN A 87 0.45 -21.92 33.78
CA GLN A 87 1.28 -22.11 32.60
C GLN A 87 1.32 -20.85 31.73
N LEU A 88 2.53 -20.50 31.28
CA LEU A 88 2.78 -19.32 30.47
C LEU A 88 3.72 -19.68 29.32
N ALA A 89 3.42 -19.24 28.10
CA ALA A 89 4.40 -19.17 27.01
C ALA A 89 5.01 -17.77 26.92
N SER A 90 6.27 -17.69 26.52
CA SER A 90 6.92 -16.42 26.19
C SER A 90 7.75 -16.56 24.93
N VAL A 91 7.88 -15.47 24.18
CA VAL A 91 8.73 -15.39 22.99
C VAL A 91 9.71 -14.23 23.09
N SER A 92 10.94 -14.48 22.64
CA SER A 92 12.05 -13.55 22.76
C SER A 92 12.81 -13.37 21.45
N ARG A 93 13.55 -12.26 21.37
CA ARG A 93 14.47 -11.94 20.28
C ARG A 93 15.59 -12.97 20.12
N ASP A 94 15.91 -13.72 21.18
CA ASP A 94 16.88 -14.82 21.16
C ASP A 94 16.48 -15.96 20.20
N GLY A 95 15.27 -15.93 19.65
CA GLY A 95 14.77 -16.93 18.73
C GLY A 95 14.10 -18.09 19.46
N GLN A 96 13.75 -17.94 20.74
CA GLN A 96 13.21 -19.02 21.56
C GLN A 96 11.79 -18.74 22.01
N VAL A 97 11.01 -19.81 22.12
CA VAL A 97 9.76 -19.85 22.87
C VAL A 97 9.99 -20.71 24.11
N LEU A 98 9.67 -20.18 25.29
CA LEU A 98 9.78 -20.89 26.56
C LEU A 98 8.39 -21.12 27.15
N LEU A 99 8.16 -22.31 27.68
CA LEU A 99 6.98 -22.61 28.50
C LEU A 99 7.38 -22.67 29.96
N TRP A 100 6.65 -21.94 30.79
CA TRP A 100 6.93 -21.73 32.19
C TRP A 100 5.87 -22.39 33.05
N ASP A 101 6.32 -23.01 34.12
CA ASP A 101 5.52 -23.20 35.32
C ASP A 101 5.75 -21.98 36.20
N VAL A 102 4.73 -21.15 36.33
CA VAL A 102 4.80 -19.88 37.05
C VAL A 102 4.89 -20.08 38.57
N VAL A 103 4.33 -21.17 39.10
CA VAL A 103 4.37 -21.48 40.54
C VAL A 103 5.79 -21.82 40.94
N ASN A 104 6.43 -22.69 40.17
CA ASN A 104 7.80 -23.13 40.42
C ASN A 104 8.84 -22.13 39.91
N GLY A 105 8.48 -21.28 38.95
CA GLY A 105 9.37 -20.29 38.33
C GLY A 105 10.38 -20.91 37.37
N LEU A 106 10.10 -22.09 36.83
CA LEU A 106 11.00 -22.85 35.97
C LEU A 106 10.43 -22.97 34.56
N ALA A 107 11.30 -22.81 33.56
CA ALA A 107 10.97 -23.18 32.19
C ALA A 107 11.04 -24.70 32.06
N TYR A 108 9.91 -25.35 31.75
CA TYR A 108 9.84 -26.81 31.59
C TYR A 108 10.00 -27.25 30.13
N ASN A 109 9.75 -26.35 29.18
CA ASN A 109 9.92 -26.62 27.75
C ASN A 109 10.57 -25.42 27.05
N LYS A 110 11.41 -25.73 26.05
CA LYS A 110 12.16 -24.75 25.27
C LYS A 110 12.16 -25.11 23.79
N PHE A 111 11.71 -24.18 22.96
CA PHE A 111 11.62 -24.36 21.52
C PHE A 111 12.51 -23.34 20.81
N GLN A 112 13.41 -23.83 19.95
CA GLN A 112 14.26 -22.97 19.12
C GLN A 112 13.57 -22.74 17.77
N LEU A 113 13.41 -21.47 17.41
CA LEU A 113 12.84 -21.06 16.13
C LEU A 113 13.95 -20.78 15.13
N ASP A 114 13.67 -21.03 13.84
CA ASP A 114 14.58 -20.76 12.72
C ASP A 114 14.92 -19.25 12.56
N SER A 115 14.24 -18.38 13.32
CA SER A 115 14.33 -16.93 13.16
C SER A 115 14.47 -16.18 14.48
N ARG A 116 15.20 -15.06 14.42
CA ARG A 116 15.40 -14.10 15.52
C ARG A 116 14.43 -12.90 15.48
N ALA A 117 13.44 -12.92 14.58
CA ALA A 117 12.42 -11.87 14.50
C ALA A 117 11.05 -12.49 14.78
N ASN A 118 10.85 -12.80 16.06
CA ASN A 118 9.59 -13.34 16.58
C ASN A 118 8.97 -12.27 17.45
N PHE A 119 7.74 -11.89 17.15
CA PHE A 119 7.10 -10.72 17.75
C PHE A 119 5.89 -11.06 18.60
N SER A 120 5.27 -12.23 18.38
CA SER A 120 4.04 -12.60 19.07
C SER A 120 3.89 -14.11 19.25
N VAL A 121 3.28 -14.49 20.37
CA VAL A 121 2.96 -15.86 20.75
C VAL A 121 1.53 -15.91 21.28
N ALA A 122 0.76 -16.92 20.91
CA ALA A 122 -0.62 -17.08 21.37
C ALA A 122 -0.99 -18.54 21.59
N TRP A 123 -1.47 -18.86 22.80
CA TRP A 123 -2.07 -20.15 23.11
C TRP A 123 -3.43 -20.33 22.44
N SER A 124 -3.71 -21.53 21.96
CA SER A 124 -5.04 -21.90 21.48
C SER A 124 -6.03 -22.00 22.64
N PRO A 125 -7.32 -21.68 22.44
CA PRO A 125 -8.33 -21.71 23.50
C PRO A 125 -8.49 -23.07 24.19
N ASP A 126 -8.18 -24.16 23.50
CA ASP A 126 -8.23 -25.54 24.02
C ASP A 126 -6.97 -25.97 24.78
N GLY A 127 -5.95 -25.13 24.85
CA GLY A 127 -4.70 -25.41 25.54
C GLY A 127 -3.72 -26.34 24.81
N ARG A 128 -4.03 -26.76 23.57
CA ARG A 128 -3.24 -27.81 22.89
C ARG A 128 -2.11 -27.26 22.05
N ASN A 129 -2.32 -26.12 21.41
CA ASN A 129 -1.45 -25.57 20.38
C ASN A 129 -0.99 -24.16 20.75
N ILE A 130 0.18 -23.79 20.25
CA ILE A 130 0.75 -22.45 20.38
C ILE A 130 1.05 -21.94 18.97
N ALA A 131 0.49 -20.79 18.63
CA ALA A 131 0.85 -20.05 17.43
C ALA A 131 2.00 -19.10 17.73
N CYS A 132 3.04 -19.11 16.90
CA CYS A 132 4.17 -18.19 17.00
C CYS A 132 4.39 -17.46 15.69
N ALA A 133 4.43 -16.13 15.76
CA ALA A 133 4.78 -15.27 14.65
C ALA A 133 6.31 -15.24 14.45
N THR A 134 6.75 -15.34 13.20
CA THR A 134 8.17 -15.28 12.81
C THR A 134 8.38 -14.29 11.64
N ARG A 135 9.54 -14.31 10.96
CA ARG A 135 9.87 -13.37 9.86
C ARG A 135 8.88 -13.28 8.71
N ASN A 136 8.23 -14.36 8.33
CA ASN A 136 7.22 -14.38 7.25
C ASN A 136 6.31 -15.61 7.35
N THR A 137 6.38 -16.31 8.49
CA THR A 137 5.63 -17.53 8.73
C THR A 137 4.98 -17.50 10.09
N VAL A 138 3.89 -18.25 10.21
CA VAL A 138 3.32 -18.61 11.51
C VAL A 138 3.62 -20.08 11.76
N LEU A 139 4.21 -20.37 12.90
CA LEU A 139 4.49 -21.75 13.34
C LEU A 139 3.42 -22.17 14.33
N ILE A 140 2.91 -23.38 14.16
CA ILE A 140 1.99 -24.02 15.09
C ILE A 140 2.75 -25.12 15.82
N ILE A 141 2.84 -25.00 17.13
CA ILE A 141 3.60 -25.89 18.00
C ILE A 141 2.62 -26.60 18.93
N ASP A 142 2.76 -27.90 19.08
CA ASP A 142 2.03 -28.66 20.09
C ASP A 142 2.59 -28.32 21.49
N ALA A 143 1.75 -27.86 22.41
CA ALA A 143 2.18 -27.37 23.72
C ALA A 143 2.77 -28.49 24.62
N HIS A 144 2.34 -29.74 24.41
CA HIS A 144 2.74 -30.87 25.26
C HIS A 144 4.04 -31.51 24.78
N THR A 145 4.14 -31.75 23.47
CA THR A 145 5.27 -32.42 22.83
C THR A 145 6.35 -31.45 22.38
N GLY A 146 6.01 -30.17 22.19
CA GLY A 146 6.93 -29.16 21.69
C GLY A 146 7.27 -29.26 20.21
N GLN A 147 6.60 -30.16 19.47
CA GLN A 147 6.87 -30.36 18.06
C GLN A 147 6.11 -29.35 17.20
N THR A 148 6.77 -28.86 16.15
CA THR A 148 6.12 -28.04 15.12
C THR A 148 5.15 -28.89 14.32
N ILE A 149 3.85 -28.64 14.47
CA ILE A 149 2.76 -29.32 13.75
C ILE A 149 2.71 -28.80 12.31
N LYS A 150 2.75 -27.48 12.12
CA LYS A 150 2.64 -26.82 10.81
C LYS A 150 3.44 -25.52 10.72
N LYS A 151 3.82 -25.20 9.48
CA LYS A 151 4.43 -23.93 9.07
C LYS A 151 3.55 -23.28 8.01
N LEU A 152 2.94 -22.14 8.36
CA LEU A 152 1.99 -21.41 7.52
C LEU A 152 2.73 -20.33 6.72
N LEU A 153 2.62 -20.39 5.39
CA LEU A 153 3.34 -19.54 4.43
C LEU A 153 2.36 -18.75 3.56
N ASN A 154 2.34 -17.42 3.71
CA ASN A 154 1.59 -16.52 2.81
C ASN A 154 2.14 -15.09 2.85
N HIS A 155 2.61 -14.64 4.01
CA HIS A 155 3.13 -13.29 4.19
C HIS A 155 4.43 -13.06 3.42
N SER A 156 4.56 -11.87 2.87
CA SER A 156 5.77 -11.43 2.16
C SER A 156 6.77 -10.72 3.08
N GLN A 157 6.33 -10.29 4.26
CA GLN A 157 7.14 -9.59 5.27
C GLN A 157 6.91 -10.14 6.70
N GLY A 158 7.53 -9.48 7.70
CA GLY A 158 7.45 -9.76 9.14
C GLY A 158 6.03 -9.99 9.64
N VAL A 159 5.74 -11.10 10.32
CA VAL A 159 4.46 -11.28 11.03
C VAL A 159 4.61 -10.69 12.43
N TYR A 160 3.76 -9.72 12.78
CA TYR A 160 3.85 -8.95 14.03
C TYR A 160 2.94 -9.49 15.12
N CYS A 161 1.78 -10.02 14.76
CA CYS A 161 0.77 -10.48 15.70
C CYS A 161 0.05 -11.74 15.20
N VAL A 162 -0.38 -12.57 16.15
CA VAL A 162 -1.22 -13.74 15.92
C VAL A 162 -2.34 -13.77 16.97
N ALA A 163 -3.55 -14.11 16.56
CA ALA A 163 -4.70 -14.15 17.47
C ALA A 163 -5.67 -15.28 17.10
N TRP A 164 -5.98 -16.14 18.06
CA TRP A 164 -6.95 -17.23 17.91
C TRP A 164 -8.38 -16.74 18.08
N SER A 165 -9.32 -17.29 17.31
CA SER A 165 -10.73 -17.08 17.59
C SER A 165 -11.12 -17.72 18.92
N PRO A 166 -12.11 -17.16 19.66
CA PRO A 166 -12.53 -17.72 20.95
C PRO A 166 -13.00 -19.18 20.88
N ASP A 167 -13.54 -19.59 19.73
CA ASP A 167 -13.97 -20.97 19.47
C ASP A 167 -12.85 -21.91 19.00
N GLY A 168 -11.63 -21.39 18.81
CA GLY A 168 -10.44 -22.14 18.39
C GLY A 168 -10.47 -22.64 16.94
N LYS A 169 -11.48 -22.29 16.13
CA LYS A 169 -11.62 -22.77 14.74
C LYS A 169 -10.79 -22.00 13.72
N THR A 170 -10.40 -20.78 14.06
CA THR A 170 -9.65 -19.91 13.16
C THR A 170 -8.50 -19.22 13.87
N LEU A 171 -7.45 -18.90 13.10
CA LEU A 171 -6.30 -18.15 13.55
C LEU A 171 -6.10 -16.98 12.58
N ALA A 172 -5.91 -15.77 13.10
CA ALA A 172 -5.57 -14.59 12.31
C ALA A 172 -4.09 -14.24 12.52
N SER A 173 -3.41 -13.82 11.46
CA SER A 173 -2.03 -13.32 11.52
C SER A 173 -1.88 -12.00 10.78
N GLY A 174 -1.30 -11.00 11.46
CA GLY A 174 -1.07 -9.66 10.92
C GLY A 174 0.40 -9.41 10.62
N SER A 175 0.71 -8.73 9.52
CA SER A 175 2.07 -8.55 9.03
C SER A 175 2.39 -7.13 8.57
N ALA A 176 3.69 -6.85 8.43
CA ALA A 176 4.23 -5.66 7.79
C ALA A 176 4.01 -5.58 6.27
N ASP A 177 3.45 -6.62 5.65
CA ASP A 177 2.97 -6.52 4.27
C ASP A 177 1.59 -5.86 4.15
N SER A 178 1.09 -5.26 5.24
CA SER A 178 -0.21 -4.61 5.38
C SER A 178 -1.40 -5.58 5.25
N ARG A 179 -1.16 -6.90 5.27
CA ARG A 179 -2.20 -7.92 5.14
C ARG A 179 -2.45 -8.65 6.45
N ILE A 180 -3.69 -9.09 6.61
CA ILE A 180 -4.09 -10.07 7.63
C ILE A 180 -4.43 -11.37 6.89
N VAL A 181 -3.84 -12.48 7.31
CA VAL A 181 -4.19 -13.79 6.75
C VAL A 181 -4.95 -14.59 7.79
N VAL A 182 -6.07 -15.16 7.36
CA VAL A 182 -6.95 -15.98 8.18
C VAL A 182 -6.77 -17.45 7.82
N TRP A 183 -6.56 -18.28 8.84
CA TRP A 183 -6.25 -19.69 8.71
C TRP A 183 -7.34 -20.55 9.35
N SER A 184 -7.68 -21.66 8.69
CA SER A 184 -8.49 -22.71 9.29
C SER A 184 -7.62 -23.56 10.21
N THR A 185 -8.04 -23.78 11.46
CA THR A 185 -7.27 -24.64 12.40
C THR A 185 -7.52 -26.13 12.15
N LEU A 186 -8.58 -26.46 11.40
CA LEU A 186 -8.88 -27.84 10.99
C LEU A 186 -7.96 -28.31 9.84
N THR A 187 -7.77 -27.47 8.82
CA THR A 187 -7.01 -27.83 7.61
C THR A 187 -5.64 -27.16 7.52
N TRP A 188 -5.38 -26.13 8.33
CA TRP A 188 -4.20 -25.27 8.25
C TRP A 188 -4.01 -24.60 6.89
N GLN A 189 -5.09 -24.46 6.13
CA GLN A 189 -5.12 -23.74 4.87
C GLN A 189 -5.62 -22.31 5.08
N LYS A 190 -5.14 -21.41 4.21
CA LYS A 190 -5.63 -20.03 4.14
C LYS A 190 -7.13 -20.06 3.79
N ILE A 191 -7.94 -19.40 4.60
CA ILE A 191 -9.34 -19.11 4.30
C ILE A 191 -9.41 -17.89 3.39
N THR A 192 -8.77 -16.79 3.79
CA THR A 192 -8.73 -15.54 3.03
C THR A 192 -7.56 -14.65 3.47
N ALA A 193 -7.30 -13.58 2.73
CA ALA A 193 -6.47 -12.47 3.15
C ALA A 193 -7.27 -11.16 3.12
N LEU A 194 -7.04 -10.31 4.11
CA LEU A 194 -7.70 -9.02 4.29
C LEU A 194 -6.66 -7.94 3.97
N GLU A 195 -6.93 -7.08 2.98
CA GLU A 195 -5.93 -6.20 2.34
C GLU A 195 -6.27 -4.70 2.40
N ASP A 196 -7.26 -4.28 3.20
CA ASP A 196 -7.72 -2.88 3.20
C ASP A 196 -6.83 -1.91 4.00
N HIS A 197 -5.96 -2.41 4.88
CA HIS A 197 -5.04 -1.55 5.62
C HIS A 197 -3.92 -1.05 4.69
N THR A 198 -3.55 0.22 4.81
CA THR A 198 -2.51 0.82 3.94
C THR A 198 -1.11 0.70 4.51
N ASN A 199 -0.98 0.24 5.76
CA ASN A 199 0.31 0.12 6.45
C ASN A 199 0.32 -1.10 7.39
N VAL A 200 1.48 -1.35 8.01
CA VAL A 200 1.79 -2.50 8.89
C VAL A 200 0.68 -2.78 9.89
N ILE A 201 0.23 -4.04 9.95
CA ILE A 201 -0.66 -4.52 11.00
C ILE A 201 0.15 -4.73 12.27
N ILE A 202 -0.22 -4.02 13.35
CA ILE A 202 0.51 -4.06 14.61
C ILE A 202 -0.13 -5.08 15.54
N ASP A 203 -1.44 -5.05 15.72
CA ASP A 203 -2.13 -5.92 16.68
C ASP A 203 -3.49 -6.42 16.20
N LEU A 204 -3.94 -7.54 16.77
CA LEU A 204 -5.19 -8.23 16.45
C LEU A 204 -5.91 -8.64 17.73
N ALA A 205 -7.22 -8.36 17.81
CA ALA A 205 -8.05 -8.76 18.94
C ALA A 205 -9.39 -9.31 18.45
N TRP A 206 -9.78 -10.48 18.94
CA TRP A 206 -11.10 -11.05 18.67
C TRP A 206 -12.13 -10.52 19.65
N SER A 207 -13.35 -10.27 19.17
CA SER A 207 -14.48 -10.03 20.06
C SER A 207 -14.78 -11.31 20.86
N PRO A 208 -15.26 -11.21 22.12
CA PRO A 208 -15.53 -12.39 22.95
C PRO A 208 -16.55 -13.36 22.34
N ASP A 209 -17.48 -12.85 21.54
CA ASP A 209 -18.47 -13.64 20.81
C ASP A 209 -17.94 -14.24 19.49
N GLY A 210 -16.71 -13.92 19.09
CA GLY A 210 -16.06 -14.39 17.86
C GLY A 210 -16.63 -13.82 16.57
N ARG A 211 -17.56 -12.86 16.62
CA ARG A 211 -18.21 -12.27 15.43
C ARG A 211 -17.38 -11.19 14.74
N MET A 212 -16.43 -10.60 15.46
CA MET A 212 -15.61 -9.50 14.98
C MET A 212 -14.14 -9.73 15.29
N LEU A 213 -13.28 -9.36 14.34
CA LEU A 213 -11.85 -9.24 14.53
C LEU A 213 -11.49 -7.77 14.43
N ALA A 214 -10.87 -7.19 15.45
CA ALA A 214 -10.28 -5.86 15.40
C ALA A 214 -8.82 -5.96 14.98
N SER A 215 -8.39 -5.09 14.07
CA SER A 215 -7.00 -4.93 13.67
C SER A 215 -6.55 -3.50 13.83
N SER A 216 -5.39 -3.31 14.46
CA SER A 216 -4.75 -2.01 14.58
C SER A 216 -3.57 -1.90 13.62
N SER A 217 -3.36 -0.70 13.05
CA SER A 217 -2.32 -0.48 12.05
C SER A 217 -1.51 0.79 12.29
N ALA A 218 -0.34 0.80 11.66
CA ALA A 218 0.47 2.00 11.49
C ALA A 218 -0.19 3.08 10.60
N ASP A 219 -1.30 2.77 9.94
CA ASP A 219 -2.12 3.74 9.17
C ASP A 219 -3.01 4.64 10.05
N CYS A 220 -2.83 4.59 11.37
CA CYS A 220 -3.57 5.36 12.37
C CYS A 220 -5.05 4.97 12.51
N THR A 221 -5.50 3.88 11.85
CA THR A 221 -6.87 3.38 11.95
C THR A 221 -6.97 2.05 12.70
N ILE A 222 -8.19 1.74 13.11
CA ILE A 222 -8.58 0.40 13.56
C ILE A 222 -9.65 -0.09 12.60
N ARG A 223 -9.48 -1.29 12.04
CA ARG A 223 -10.52 -1.92 11.22
C ARG A 223 -11.15 -3.08 11.96
N LEU A 224 -12.44 -3.25 11.74
CA LEU A 224 -13.25 -4.29 12.33
C LEU A 224 -13.80 -5.18 11.23
N TRP A 225 -13.44 -6.45 11.28
CA TRP A 225 -13.76 -7.44 10.27
C TRP A 225 -14.89 -8.34 10.76
N ASN A 226 -15.94 -8.49 9.96
CA ASN A 226 -16.97 -9.48 10.22
C ASN A 226 -16.41 -10.87 9.92
N THR A 227 -16.46 -11.79 10.88
CA THR A 227 -15.77 -13.09 10.78
C THR A 227 -16.58 -14.15 10.02
N HIS A 228 -17.85 -13.88 9.71
CA HIS A 228 -18.67 -14.76 8.87
C HIS A 228 -18.42 -14.52 7.37
N VAL A 229 -18.24 -13.25 6.98
CA VAL A 229 -18.06 -12.85 5.58
C VAL A 229 -16.60 -12.49 5.28
N TRP A 230 -15.81 -12.23 6.31
CA TRP A 230 -14.42 -11.76 6.23
C TRP A 230 -14.24 -10.46 5.45
N ARG A 231 -15.07 -9.46 5.78
CA ARG A 231 -14.97 -8.11 5.22
C ARG A 231 -14.93 -7.05 6.30
N ALA A 232 -14.35 -5.90 5.96
CA ALA A 232 -14.38 -4.73 6.82
C ALA A 232 -15.84 -4.28 7.01
N ALA A 233 -16.30 -4.32 8.26
CA ALA A 233 -17.61 -3.83 8.66
C ALA A 233 -17.53 -2.37 9.13
N VAL A 234 -16.47 -2.03 9.88
CA VAL A 234 -16.28 -0.69 10.46
C VAL A 234 -14.81 -0.30 10.46
N THR A 235 -14.53 0.96 10.10
CA THR A 235 -13.23 1.62 10.31
C THR A 235 -13.38 2.69 11.38
N LEU A 236 -12.52 2.67 12.39
CA LEU A 236 -12.49 3.66 13.47
C LEU A 236 -11.35 4.65 13.20
N GLU A 237 -11.72 5.92 13.06
CA GLU A 237 -10.80 7.05 12.87
C GLU A 237 -10.81 7.97 14.09
N GLY A 238 -9.65 8.56 14.39
CA GLY A 238 -9.53 9.56 15.45
C GLY A 238 -8.20 9.55 16.18
N HIS A 239 -7.37 8.53 15.99
CA HIS A 239 -5.97 8.57 16.39
C HIS A 239 -5.14 9.36 15.37
N SER A 240 -4.12 10.08 15.83
CA SER A 240 -3.23 10.89 14.97
C SER A 240 -1.84 10.28 14.74
N ARG A 241 -1.62 9.08 15.28
CA ARG A 241 -0.41 8.26 15.11
C ARG A 241 -0.78 6.79 15.12
N TYR A 242 0.20 5.95 14.78
CA TYR A 242 0.10 4.48 14.73
C TYR A 242 -0.60 3.89 15.96
N VAL A 243 -1.53 2.94 15.72
CA VAL A 243 -2.30 2.27 16.79
C VAL A 243 -1.59 0.98 17.19
N ASN A 244 -0.99 0.99 18.37
CA ASN A 244 -0.07 -0.06 18.82
C ASN A 244 -0.76 -1.30 19.38
N ALA A 245 -1.92 -1.14 20.00
CA ALA A 245 -2.63 -2.23 20.65
C ALA A 245 -4.14 -2.00 20.65
N VAL A 246 -4.87 -3.11 20.59
CA VAL A 246 -6.33 -3.14 20.67
C VAL A 246 -6.77 -4.27 21.61
N SER A 247 -7.83 -4.03 22.39
CA SER A 247 -8.33 -5.04 23.32
C SER A 247 -9.83 -4.90 23.50
N PHE A 248 -10.57 -6.00 23.37
CA PHE A 248 -12.00 -6.06 23.68
C PHE A 248 -12.22 -6.27 25.18
N SER A 249 -13.25 -5.63 25.73
CA SER A 249 -13.73 -5.96 27.07
C SER A 249 -14.35 -7.35 27.10
N ALA A 250 -14.25 -8.06 28.22
CA ALA A 250 -14.76 -9.42 28.36
C ALA A 250 -16.29 -9.52 28.14
N ASP A 251 -17.01 -8.44 28.45
CA ASP A 251 -18.46 -8.33 28.20
C ASP A 251 -18.81 -7.93 26.75
N GLY A 252 -17.81 -7.69 25.90
CA GLY A 252 -17.97 -7.32 24.50
C GLY A 252 -18.58 -5.94 24.27
N ARG A 253 -18.76 -5.10 25.30
CA ARG A 253 -19.38 -3.76 25.19
C ARG A 253 -18.40 -2.66 24.77
N PHE A 254 -17.11 -2.86 24.98
CA PHE A 254 -16.09 -1.89 24.64
C PHE A 254 -14.92 -2.50 23.87
N LEU A 255 -14.31 -1.66 23.05
CA LEU A 255 -12.99 -1.86 22.49
C LEU A 255 -12.11 -0.73 23.01
N ALA A 256 -10.91 -1.03 23.49
CA ALA A 256 -9.91 -0.02 23.81
C ALA A 256 -8.81 -0.06 22.74
N SER A 257 -8.27 1.11 22.42
CA SER A 257 -7.13 1.25 21.53
C SER A 257 -6.10 2.19 22.11
N LYS A 258 -4.82 1.86 21.95
CA LYS A 258 -3.70 2.67 22.40
C LYS A 258 -2.86 3.08 21.21
N SER A 259 -2.57 4.37 21.09
CA SER A 259 -1.80 4.94 19.97
C SER A 259 -0.52 5.60 20.44
N GLY A 260 0.40 5.81 19.50
CA GLY A 260 1.58 6.65 19.68
C GLY A 260 1.27 8.15 19.79
N ASP A 261 0.01 8.56 19.71
CA ASP A 261 -0.47 9.94 19.93
C ASP A 261 -0.65 10.30 21.41
N ASP A 262 -0.09 9.48 22.30
CA ASP A 262 -0.21 9.60 23.75
C ASP A 262 -1.65 9.47 24.27
N THR A 263 -2.55 8.85 23.49
CA THR A 263 -3.93 8.61 23.90
C THR A 263 -4.34 7.14 23.89
N VAL A 264 -5.21 6.80 24.85
CA VAL A 264 -6.00 5.57 24.86
C VAL A 264 -7.46 5.95 24.61
N LYS A 265 -8.06 5.43 23.55
CA LYS A 265 -9.47 5.65 23.24
C LYS A 265 -10.29 4.42 23.59
N ILE A 266 -11.46 4.65 24.19
CA ILE A 266 -12.44 3.60 24.50
C ILE A 266 -13.63 3.81 23.58
N TRP A 267 -13.96 2.76 22.82
CA TRP A 267 -15.02 2.72 21.83
C TRP A 267 -16.16 1.84 22.33
N SER A 268 -17.39 2.30 22.18
CA SER A 268 -18.58 1.46 22.41
C SER A 268 -18.78 0.52 21.22
N THR A 269 -19.05 -0.77 21.45
CA THR A 269 -19.26 -1.72 20.35
C THR A 269 -20.66 -1.65 19.74
N GLY A 270 -21.63 -1.03 20.42
CA GLY A 270 -22.99 -0.86 19.92
C GLY A 270 -23.11 0.20 18.82
N ASP A 271 -22.21 1.18 18.81
CA ASP A 271 -22.24 2.30 17.88
C ASP A 271 -20.87 2.77 17.38
N TRP A 272 -19.79 2.15 17.86
CA TRP A 272 -18.42 2.43 17.46
C TRP A 272 -17.99 3.88 17.68
N LYS A 273 -18.62 4.56 18.65
CA LYS A 273 -18.22 5.90 19.06
C LYS A 273 -17.13 5.85 20.11
N ALA A 274 -16.19 6.80 20.03
CA ALA A 274 -15.23 7.02 21.09
C ALA A 274 -15.95 7.64 22.31
N VAL A 275 -16.25 6.83 23.32
CA VAL A 275 -16.96 7.24 24.54
C VAL A 275 -16.03 7.91 25.55
N HIS A 276 -14.72 7.65 25.47
CA HIS A 276 -13.74 8.26 26.36
C HIS A 276 -12.34 8.29 25.73
N THR A 277 -11.53 9.28 26.12
CA THR A 277 -10.11 9.38 25.75
C THR A 277 -9.29 9.64 27.01
N ILE A 278 -8.27 8.82 27.25
CA ILE A 278 -7.30 8.97 28.33
C ILE A 278 -6.00 9.48 27.71
N THR A 279 -5.42 10.55 28.27
CA THR A 279 -4.12 11.07 27.82
C THR A 279 -3.01 10.55 28.72
N GLU A 280 -2.06 9.83 28.13
CA GLU A 280 -0.86 9.29 28.77
C GLU A 280 0.35 9.75 27.99
N LYS A 281 0.97 10.86 28.41
CA LYS A 281 2.18 11.39 27.76
C LYS A 281 3.28 10.35 27.73
N ARG A 282 4.05 10.29 26.65
CA ARG A 282 5.18 9.37 26.53
C ARG A 282 6.51 10.06 26.84
N GLY A 283 7.43 9.27 27.37
CA GLY A 283 8.84 9.63 27.48
C GLY A 283 9.55 9.51 26.14
N ALA A 284 10.53 10.37 25.87
CA ALA A 284 11.29 10.40 24.63
C ALA A 284 12.27 9.21 24.47
N SER A 285 11.78 7.97 24.31
CA SER A 285 12.54 6.86 23.71
C SER A 285 11.72 5.57 23.59
N GLY A 286 11.71 4.94 22.42
CA GLY A 286 11.36 3.51 22.26
C GLY A 286 10.46 3.19 21.05
N PRO A 287 10.82 2.25 20.16
CA PRO A 287 10.01 1.92 18.99
C PRO A 287 8.90 0.88 19.27
N TYR A 288 7.71 1.18 18.75
CA TYR A 288 6.64 0.26 18.26
C TYR A 288 5.85 -0.67 19.18
N LEU A 289 6.06 -0.76 20.50
CA LEU A 289 5.33 -1.77 21.29
C LEU A 289 4.81 -1.21 22.60
N SER A 290 3.64 -0.58 22.56
CA SER A 290 2.87 -0.30 23.77
C SER A 290 1.73 -1.31 23.91
N SER A 291 1.47 -1.75 25.15
CA SER A 291 0.47 -2.79 25.44
C SER A 291 -0.76 -2.21 26.13
N LEU A 292 -1.88 -2.91 25.91
CA LEU A 292 -3.22 -2.55 26.36
C LEU A 292 -4.02 -3.83 26.58
N GLN A 293 -4.65 -3.99 27.74
CA GLN A 293 -5.49 -5.16 27.97
C GLN A 293 -6.60 -4.90 28.98
N PHE A 294 -7.83 -5.27 28.62
CA PHE A 294 -8.90 -5.39 29.60
C PHE A 294 -8.69 -6.60 30.50
N HIS A 295 -9.10 -6.44 31.75
CA HIS A 295 -9.16 -7.57 32.67
C HIS A 295 -10.27 -8.54 32.23
N PRO A 296 -10.07 -9.87 32.35
CA PRO A 296 -11.02 -10.87 31.84
C PRO A 296 -12.37 -10.94 32.57
N GLN A 297 -12.60 -10.16 33.63
CA GLN A 297 -13.74 -10.34 34.54
C GLN A 297 -14.18 -9.01 35.18
N MET A 298 -13.23 -8.19 35.64
CA MET A 298 -13.52 -6.90 36.27
C MET A 298 -13.51 -5.75 35.24
N PRO A 299 -14.21 -4.63 35.51
CA PRO A 299 -14.15 -3.42 34.68
C PRO A 299 -12.85 -2.65 34.98
N LEU A 300 -11.73 -3.28 34.62
CA LEU A 300 -10.37 -2.78 34.76
C LEU A 300 -9.68 -2.81 33.40
N LEU A 301 -8.95 -1.74 33.10
CA LEU A 301 -8.12 -1.62 31.91
C LEU A 301 -6.67 -1.42 32.34
N ALA A 302 -5.78 -2.29 31.89
CA ALA A 302 -4.34 -2.13 32.06
C ALA A 302 -3.76 -1.39 30.85
N THR A 303 -3.02 -0.31 31.09
CA THR A 303 -2.27 0.43 30.06
C THR A 303 -0.81 0.57 30.48
N LEU A 304 0.11 0.65 29.52
CA LEU A 304 1.48 1.08 29.83
C LEU A 304 1.52 2.62 29.98
N GLY A 305 2.23 3.13 30.97
CA GLY A 305 2.26 4.55 31.32
C GLY A 305 3.42 5.34 30.71
N GLU A 306 3.63 6.55 31.24
CA GLU A 306 4.66 7.51 30.78
C GLU A 306 6.07 6.92 30.95
N HIS A 307 6.88 6.98 29.88
CA HIS A 307 8.18 6.31 29.70
C HIS A 307 8.16 4.77 29.54
N ASP A 308 7.00 4.13 29.30
CA ASP A 308 6.89 2.67 29.09
C ASP A 308 7.45 1.80 30.25
N VAL A 309 7.50 2.37 31.46
CA VAL A 309 8.10 1.74 32.66
C VAL A 309 7.06 1.39 33.73
N GLY A 310 5.92 2.08 33.80
CA GLY A 310 4.86 1.78 34.77
C GLY A 310 3.62 1.17 34.10
N VAL A 311 3.00 0.14 34.69
CA VAL A 311 1.68 -0.34 34.25
C VAL A 311 0.61 0.41 35.05
N ARG A 312 -0.36 1.04 34.39
CA ARG A 312 -1.47 1.74 35.02
C ARG A 312 -2.74 0.91 34.93
N LEU A 313 -3.43 0.77 36.06
CA LEU A 313 -4.71 0.08 36.16
C LEU A 313 -5.83 1.10 36.33
N TRP A 314 -6.68 1.20 35.31
CA TRP A 314 -7.82 2.10 35.25
C TRP A 314 -9.09 1.34 35.60
N GLY A 315 -9.77 1.76 36.66
CA GLY A 315 -11.13 1.29 36.95
C GLY A 315 -12.15 2.18 36.25
N PHE A 316 -13.14 1.56 35.61
CA PHE A 316 -14.20 2.30 34.92
C PHE A 316 -15.58 1.77 35.29
N ASP A 317 -16.59 2.60 35.06
CA ASP A 317 -18.00 2.26 35.28
C ASP A 317 -18.74 2.15 33.94
N PRO A 318 -19.04 0.94 33.44
CA PRO A 318 -19.63 0.71 32.13
C PRO A 318 -20.90 1.53 31.81
N PRO A 319 -21.93 1.60 32.69
CA PRO A 319 -23.15 2.35 32.40
C PRO A 319 -22.90 3.86 32.34
N ALA A 320 -22.06 4.40 33.23
CA ALA A 320 -21.69 5.80 33.22
C ALA A 320 -20.91 6.18 31.94
N MET A 321 -20.03 5.30 31.46
CA MET A 321 -19.29 5.51 30.21
C MET A 321 -20.20 5.54 28.99
N LEU A 322 -21.18 4.63 28.89
CA LEU A 322 -22.14 4.62 27.78
C LEU A 322 -23.04 5.86 27.80
N THR A 323 -23.48 6.29 28.98
CA THR A 323 -24.32 7.49 29.14
C THR A 323 -23.55 8.77 28.79
N ALA A 324 -22.31 8.90 29.26
CA ALA A 324 -21.44 10.01 28.88
C ALA A 324 -21.11 9.98 27.38
N GLY A 325 -20.85 8.79 26.82
CA GLY A 325 -20.60 8.57 25.41
C GLY A 325 -21.78 8.94 24.50
N ALA A 326 -23.03 8.80 24.98
CA ALA A 326 -24.21 9.22 24.24
C ALA A 326 -24.24 10.73 23.95
N THR A 327 -23.56 11.55 24.76
CA THR A 327 -23.43 13.00 24.51
C THR A 327 -22.35 13.34 23.47
N VAL A 328 -21.47 12.39 23.13
CA VAL A 328 -20.43 12.59 22.12
C VAL A 328 -21.05 12.39 20.73
N GLN A 329 -21.12 13.48 19.97
CA GLN A 329 -21.50 13.42 18.56
C GLN A 329 -20.33 12.86 17.74
N ALA A 330 -20.34 11.54 17.51
CA ALA A 330 -19.52 10.94 16.46
C ALA A 330 -20.24 11.05 15.13
N ILE A 331 -19.47 11.18 14.05
CA ILE A 331 -20.00 11.23 12.69
C ILE A 331 -19.73 9.89 12.04
N HIS A 332 -20.80 9.23 11.62
CA HIS A 332 -20.71 8.00 10.85
C HIS A 332 -20.92 8.33 9.38
N TYR A 333 -20.06 7.82 8.52
CA TYR A 333 -20.27 7.91 7.08
C TYR A 333 -20.11 6.55 6.41
N VAL A 334 -20.90 6.36 5.36
CA VAL A 334 -20.84 5.20 4.47
C VAL A 334 -20.74 5.74 3.06
N ASN A 335 -19.72 5.29 2.33
CA ASN A 335 -19.46 5.76 0.99
C ASN A 335 -19.80 4.66 -0.01
N ALA A 336 -20.61 4.99 -1.01
CA ALA A 336 -20.89 4.13 -2.14
C ALA A 336 -20.20 4.69 -3.39
N LYS A 337 -19.52 3.81 -4.13
CA LYS A 337 -18.83 4.17 -5.36
C LYS A 337 -19.65 3.70 -6.55
N VAL A 338 -20.13 4.64 -7.34
CA VAL A 338 -20.81 4.40 -8.61
C VAL A 338 -19.86 4.74 -9.74
N VAL A 339 -19.65 3.84 -10.69
CA VAL A 339 -18.76 4.11 -11.83
C VAL A 339 -19.57 4.21 -13.12
N LEU A 340 -19.25 5.23 -13.92
CA LEU A 340 -19.78 5.46 -15.26
C LEU A 340 -18.67 5.17 -16.29
N VAL A 341 -18.83 4.08 -17.04
CA VAL A 341 -17.87 3.62 -18.05
C VAL A 341 -18.55 3.43 -19.40
N GLY A 342 -17.76 3.40 -20.48
CA GLY A 342 -18.27 3.25 -21.84
C GLY A 342 -17.31 3.88 -22.84
N ASP A 343 -17.52 3.62 -24.12
CA ASP A 343 -16.59 4.06 -25.18
C ASP A 343 -16.54 5.59 -25.34
N SER A 344 -15.56 6.06 -26.12
CA SER A 344 -15.46 7.47 -26.47
C SER A 344 -16.72 7.93 -27.22
N GLY A 345 -17.18 9.16 -26.98
CA GLY A 345 -18.31 9.75 -27.70
C GLY A 345 -19.72 9.26 -27.32
N VAL A 346 -19.88 8.25 -26.46
CA VAL A 346 -21.21 7.69 -26.10
C VAL A 346 -22.08 8.61 -25.23
N GLY A 347 -21.57 9.77 -24.80
CA GLY A 347 -22.35 10.75 -24.02
C GLY A 347 -22.28 10.62 -22.50
N LYS A 348 -21.22 9.98 -21.96
CA LYS A 348 -21.02 9.74 -20.52
C LYS A 348 -21.03 11.03 -19.69
N SER A 349 -20.15 11.99 -19.97
CA SER A 349 -20.03 13.18 -19.10
C SER A 349 -21.29 14.03 -19.06
N GLY A 350 -21.96 14.23 -20.20
CA GLY A 350 -23.28 14.88 -20.22
C GLY A 350 -24.32 14.14 -19.36
N LEU A 351 -24.33 12.80 -19.40
CA LEU A 351 -25.18 11.98 -18.53
C LEU A 351 -24.77 12.11 -17.05
N GLY A 352 -23.47 12.10 -16.75
CA GLY A 352 -22.95 12.25 -15.39
C GLY A 352 -23.33 13.57 -14.73
N LEU A 353 -23.25 14.69 -15.46
CA LEU A 353 -23.69 16.00 -14.98
C LEU A 353 -25.17 15.98 -14.56
N VAL A 354 -26.03 15.49 -15.47
CA VAL A 354 -27.49 15.48 -15.26
C VAL A 354 -27.89 14.51 -14.15
N LEU A 355 -27.21 13.36 -14.02
CA LEU A 355 -27.39 12.42 -12.92
C LEU A 355 -27.07 13.05 -11.55
N CYS A 356 -26.13 13.99 -11.50
CA CYS A 356 -25.72 14.73 -10.30
C CYS A 356 -26.50 16.05 -10.09
N ASN A 357 -27.67 16.22 -10.71
CA ASN A 357 -28.50 17.43 -10.68
C ASN A 357 -27.79 18.71 -11.16
N ARG A 358 -26.77 18.58 -12.02
CA ARG A 358 -26.14 19.72 -12.70
C ARG A 358 -26.84 19.94 -14.05
N PRO A 359 -26.86 21.19 -14.56
CA PRO A 359 -27.43 21.47 -15.88
C PRO A 359 -26.70 20.67 -16.96
N PHE A 360 -27.44 20.27 -18.00
CA PHE A 360 -26.85 19.62 -19.15
C PHE A 360 -25.94 20.60 -19.91
N GLU A 361 -24.70 20.19 -20.15
CA GLU A 361 -23.76 20.89 -21.00
C GLU A 361 -23.28 19.96 -22.12
N LEU A 362 -23.05 20.53 -23.30
CA LEU A 362 -22.42 19.80 -24.40
C LEU A 362 -20.96 19.53 -24.04
N THR A 363 -20.66 18.27 -23.73
CA THR A 363 -19.32 17.82 -23.40
C THR A 363 -18.69 17.12 -24.60
N ASP A 364 -17.45 17.47 -24.91
CA ASP A 364 -16.60 16.65 -25.78
C ASP A 364 -16.27 15.30 -25.11
N SER A 365 -15.63 14.41 -25.86
CA SER A 365 -15.15 13.13 -25.33
C SER A 365 -14.34 13.35 -24.06
N THR A 366 -14.74 12.70 -22.97
CA THR A 366 -14.05 12.80 -21.70
C THR A 366 -12.62 12.34 -21.87
N HIS A 367 -11.68 13.23 -21.57
CA HIS A 367 -10.26 12.90 -21.53
C HIS A 367 -9.91 12.36 -20.14
N ASN A 368 -10.45 12.86 -19.04
CA ASN A 368 -9.98 12.44 -17.71
C ASN A 368 -10.98 11.55 -16.95
N ARG A 369 -10.59 11.12 -15.74
CA ARG A 369 -11.52 10.78 -14.67
C ARG A 369 -12.18 12.06 -14.17
N LYS A 370 -13.47 12.00 -13.83
CA LYS A 370 -14.17 13.05 -13.07
C LYS A 370 -14.96 12.41 -11.95
N VAL A 371 -14.83 12.93 -10.73
CA VAL A 371 -15.60 12.47 -9.57
C VAL A 371 -16.62 13.54 -9.21
N TYR A 372 -17.87 13.14 -9.11
CA TYR A 372 -18.98 14.01 -8.73
C TYR A 372 -19.64 13.48 -7.47
N SER A 373 -20.07 14.38 -6.59
CA SER A 373 -21.07 14.03 -5.57
C SER A 373 -22.41 13.78 -6.28
N PHE A 374 -22.93 12.56 -6.14
CA PHE A 374 -24.18 12.13 -6.78
C PHE A 374 -25.38 12.33 -5.86
N ASP A 375 -25.24 11.92 -4.61
CA ASP A 375 -26.28 12.01 -3.60
C ASP A 375 -25.66 11.93 -2.21
N THR A 376 -26.09 12.81 -1.32
CA THR A 376 -25.74 12.77 0.10
C THR A 376 -27.03 12.75 0.89
N GLN A 377 -27.24 11.69 1.67
CA GLN A 377 -28.39 11.54 2.55
C GLN A 377 -27.90 11.46 3.99
N THR A 378 -28.57 12.16 4.89
CA THR A 378 -28.27 12.10 6.31
C THR A 378 -29.46 11.50 7.02
N GLU A 379 -29.26 10.33 7.61
CA GLU A 379 -30.26 9.67 8.44
C GLU A 379 -30.01 10.06 9.90
N GLU A 380 -30.99 10.77 10.48
CA GLU A 380 -31.02 11.08 11.91
C GLU A 380 -31.71 9.94 12.65
N HIS A 381 -30.91 9.10 13.29
CA HIS A 381 -31.40 8.19 14.33
C HIS A 381 -31.39 8.90 15.69
N PRO A 382 -32.26 8.50 16.63
CA PRO A 382 -32.32 9.08 17.98
C PRO A 382 -30.96 9.19 18.69
N ASP A 383 -30.05 8.26 18.38
CA ASP A 383 -28.73 8.18 19.00
C ASP A 383 -27.55 8.35 18.01
N LYS A 384 -27.77 8.49 16.69
CA LYS A 384 -26.70 8.47 15.67
C LYS A 384 -27.04 9.32 14.44
N GLN A 385 -26.06 10.01 13.88
CA GLN A 385 -26.17 10.66 12.58
C GLN A 385 -25.30 9.87 11.58
N ILE A 386 -25.96 9.19 10.63
CA ILE A 386 -25.26 8.43 9.58
C ILE A 386 -25.41 9.20 8.27
N THR A 387 -24.27 9.51 7.64
CA THR A 387 -24.21 10.16 6.34
C THR A 387 -23.91 9.13 5.26
N HIS A 388 -24.86 8.91 4.36
CA HIS A 388 -24.71 8.10 3.17
C HIS A 388 -24.25 9.00 2.02
N GLU A 389 -23.02 8.83 1.56
CA GLU A 389 -22.44 9.61 0.47
C GLU A 389 -22.23 8.71 -0.75
N THR A 390 -22.78 9.11 -1.89
CA THR A 390 -22.58 8.42 -3.17
C THR A 390 -21.70 9.26 -4.07
N LEU A 391 -20.59 8.68 -4.52
CA LEU A 391 -19.66 9.31 -5.46
C LEU A 391 -19.81 8.67 -6.83
N LEU A 392 -20.05 9.49 -7.86
CA LEU A 392 -20.10 9.08 -9.26
C LEU A 392 -18.76 9.33 -9.93
N TRP A 393 -18.12 8.27 -10.38
CA TRP A 393 -16.84 8.27 -11.06
C TRP A 393 -17.06 8.13 -12.56
N ASP A 394 -16.95 9.24 -13.30
CA ASP A 394 -17.00 9.30 -14.76
C ASP A 394 -15.60 9.02 -15.33
N LEU A 395 -15.44 7.86 -15.97
CA LEU A 395 -14.16 7.40 -16.52
C LEU A 395 -14.11 7.62 -18.03
N ALA A 396 -12.97 8.15 -18.51
CA ALA A 396 -12.71 8.31 -19.92
C ALA A 396 -12.81 6.99 -20.72
N GLY A 397 -13.45 7.09 -21.89
CA GLY A 397 -13.76 5.93 -22.73
C GLY A 397 -12.74 5.61 -23.83
N GLN A 398 -11.76 6.50 -24.01
CA GLN A 398 -10.78 6.42 -25.08
C GLN A 398 -9.77 5.26 -24.81
N PRO A 399 -9.34 4.50 -25.83
CA PRO A 399 -8.45 3.35 -25.66
C PRO A 399 -7.17 3.65 -24.85
N GLY A 400 -6.55 4.83 -25.05
CA GLY A 400 -5.36 5.25 -24.30
C GLY A 400 -5.58 5.46 -22.79
N TYR A 401 -6.81 5.73 -22.36
CA TYR A 401 -7.16 6.04 -20.98
C TYR A 401 -7.69 4.83 -20.21
N ARG A 402 -8.14 3.78 -20.91
CA ARG A 402 -8.66 2.54 -20.31
C ARG A 402 -7.66 1.92 -19.34
N LEU A 403 -6.36 2.04 -19.64
CA LEU A 403 -5.26 1.45 -18.88
C LEU A 403 -5.11 2.02 -17.47
N ILE A 404 -5.28 3.34 -17.35
CA ILE A 404 -5.23 4.10 -16.09
C ILE A 404 -6.56 3.94 -15.36
N ASN A 405 -7.68 4.05 -16.07
CA ASN A 405 -9.02 3.92 -15.50
C ASN A 405 -9.29 2.56 -14.86
N GLN A 406 -8.67 1.48 -15.34
CA GLN A 406 -8.74 0.16 -14.71
C GLN A 406 -8.24 0.15 -13.25
N LEU A 407 -7.31 1.04 -12.88
CA LEU A 407 -6.82 1.17 -11.50
C LEU A 407 -7.91 1.67 -10.54
N HIS A 408 -8.99 2.22 -11.06
CA HIS A 408 -10.08 2.80 -10.28
C HIS A 408 -11.35 1.95 -10.28
N LEU A 409 -11.29 0.69 -10.74
CA LEU A 409 -12.47 -0.19 -10.78
C LEU A 409 -12.65 -1.06 -9.53
N ASN A 410 -11.83 -0.87 -8.49
CA ASN A 410 -11.99 -1.54 -7.19
C ASN A 410 -13.11 -0.88 -6.36
N ASP A 411 -13.70 -1.65 -5.44
CA ASP A 411 -14.75 -1.21 -4.49
C ASP A 411 -16.00 -0.61 -5.15
N VAL A 412 -16.32 -1.02 -6.37
CA VAL A 412 -17.48 -0.48 -7.10
C VAL A 412 -18.76 -1.11 -6.55
N SER A 413 -19.69 -0.27 -6.09
CA SER A 413 -21.00 -0.69 -5.61
C SER A 413 -21.99 -0.89 -6.76
N VAL A 414 -21.97 0.03 -7.74
CA VAL A 414 -22.83 0.00 -8.93
C VAL A 414 -22.03 0.45 -10.15
N ALA A 415 -22.16 -0.25 -11.28
CA ALA A 415 -21.53 0.12 -12.53
C ALA A 415 -22.57 0.44 -13.61
N LEU A 416 -22.41 1.60 -14.25
CA LEU A 416 -23.17 2.06 -15.40
C LEU A 416 -22.31 1.90 -16.64
N VAL A 417 -22.65 0.95 -17.51
CA VAL A 417 -21.94 0.73 -18.77
C VAL A 417 -22.75 1.38 -19.89
N VAL A 418 -22.24 2.50 -20.40
CA VAL A 418 -22.89 3.35 -21.39
C VAL A 418 -22.45 2.95 -22.79
N TYR A 419 -23.42 2.85 -23.70
CA TYR A 419 -23.17 2.59 -25.12
C TYR A 419 -24.04 3.50 -26.00
N ASP A 420 -23.61 3.69 -27.25
CA ASP A 420 -24.39 4.39 -28.26
C ASP A 420 -25.20 3.37 -29.08
N SER A 421 -26.51 3.60 -29.15
CA SER A 421 -27.45 2.74 -29.89
C SER A 421 -27.25 2.78 -31.41
N ARG A 422 -26.49 3.76 -31.94
CA ARG A 422 -26.30 3.98 -33.38
C ARG A 422 -25.13 3.24 -34.01
N HIS A 423 -24.28 2.59 -33.22
CA HIS A 423 -23.08 1.96 -33.78
C HIS A 423 -23.47 0.78 -34.69
N GLU A 424 -23.32 0.94 -36.01
CA GLU A 424 -23.97 0.10 -37.03
C GLU A 424 -23.47 -1.37 -37.05
N VAL A 425 -22.19 -1.61 -36.73
CA VAL A 425 -21.56 -2.93 -36.89
C VAL A 425 -21.58 -3.77 -35.60
N ASN A 426 -21.12 -3.23 -34.46
CA ASN A 426 -21.15 -3.94 -33.17
C ASN A 426 -21.27 -2.98 -31.97
N PRO A 427 -22.49 -2.66 -31.50
CA PRO A 427 -22.71 -1.69 -30.42
C PRO A 427 -22.28 -2.16 -29.03
N PHE A 428 -21.97 -3.45 -28.86
CA PHE A 428 -21.62 -4.03 -27.56
C PHE A 428 -20.13 -4.34 -27.39
N SER A 429 -19.28 -4.09 -28.38
CA SER A 429 -17.84 -4.39 -28.29
C SER A 429 -17.17 -3.73 -27.09
N GLY A 430 -17.39 -2.42 -26.88
CA GLY A 430 -16.89 -1.70 -25.71
C GLY A 430 -17.52 -2.16 -24.40
N VAL A 431 -18.78 -2.58 -24.42
CA VAL A 431 -19.50 -3.09 -23.24
C VAL A 431 -18.84 -4.37 -22.73
N VAL A 432 -18.48 -5.29 -23.62
CA VAL A 432 -17.78 -6.54 -23.25
C VAL A 432 -16.47 -6.24 -22.53
N HIS A 433 -15.66 -5.32 -23.07
CA HIS A 433 -14.40 -4.93 -22.45
C HIS A 433 -14.61 -4.40 -21.02
N TRP A 434 -15.53 -3.47 -20.80
CA TRP A 434 -15.77 -2.86 -19.49
C TRP A 434 -16.38 -3.84 -18.49
N VAL A 435 -17.31 -4.70 -18.91
CA VAL A 435 -17.88 -5.74 -18.03
C VAL A 435 -16.80 -6.73 -17.60
N LYS A 436 -15.91 -7.16 -18.50
CA LYS A 436 -14.77 -8.03 -18.15
C LYS A 436 -13.81 -7.32 -17.18
N ALA A 437 -13.48 -6.05 -17.41
CA ALA A 437 -12.59 -5.26 -16.55
C ALA A 437 -13.15 -5.07 -15.14
N LEU A 438 -14.44 -4.72 -15.01
CA LEU A 438 -15.14 -4.59 -13.72
C LEU A 438 -15.13 -5.90 -12.93
N ARG A 439 -15.35 -7.03 -13.62
CA ARG A 439 -15.31 -8.36 -12.99
C ARG A 439 -13.92 -8.78 -12.56
N GLN A 440 -12.89 -8.38 -13.29
CA GLN A 440 -11.51 -8.65 -12.91
C GLN A 440 -11.13 -7.88 -11.66
N ALA A 441 -11.51 -6.60 -11.58
CA ALA A 441 -11.34 -5.79 -10.37
C ALA A 441 -12.08 -6.44 -9.18
N GLN A 442 -13.30 -6.91 -9.40
CA GLN A 442 -14.09 -7.58 -8.37
C GLN A 442 -13.53 -8.96 -7.95
N LYS A 443 -12.81 -9.69 -8.83
CA LYS A 443 -12.17 -10.97 -8.48
C LYS A 443 -10.96 -10.79 -7.56
N LEU A 444 -10.32 -9.61 -7.55
CA LEU A 444 -9.30 -9.29 -6.55
C LEU A 444 -9.95 -9.12 -5.16
N ASP A 445 -11.22 -8.72 -5.12
CA ASP A 445 -12.10 -8.77 -3.94
C ASP A 445 -12.81 -10.13 -3.83
N GLU A 446 -12.08 -11.22 -3.54
CA GLU A 446 -12.57 -12.62 -3.55
C GLU A 446 -13.77 -12.96 -2.63
N GLY A 447 -14.40 -11.97 -2.00
CA GLY A 447 -15.59 -12.15 -1.18
C GLY A 447 -16.75 -11.21 -1.48
N GLY A 448 -16.68 -10.29 -2.48
CA GLY A 448 -17.61 -9.17 -2.75
C GLY A 448 -19.08 -9.53 -3.07
N GLN A 449 -20.03 -8.62 -2.78
CA GLN A 449 -21.42 -8.77 -3.25
C GLN A 449 -21.41 -8.69 -4.76
N LYS A 450 -22.28 -9.42 -5.46
CA LYS A 450 -22.31 -9.40 -6.94
C LYS A 450 -22.49 -7.94 -7.40
N LEU A 451 -21.46 -7.40 -8.06
CA LEU A 451 -21.48 -6.07 -8.65
C LEU A 451 -22.73 -5.93 -9.52
N LYS A 452 -23.54 -4.92 -9.22
CA LYS A 452 -24.72 -4.59 -10.02
C LYS A 452 -24.27 -3.79 -11.24
N ILE A 453 -24.50 -4.35 -12.42
CA ILE A 453 -24.15 -3.73 -13.70
C ILE A 453 -25.43 -3.37 -14.43
N PHE A 454 -25.59 -2.08 -14.74
CA PHE A 454 -26.66 -1.57 -15.58
C PHE A 454 -26.13 -1.15 -16.94
N LEU A 455 -26.86 -1.54 -17.98
CA LEU A 455 -26.56 -1.16 -19.35
C LEU A 455 -27.37 0.09 -19.71
N VAL A 456 -26.70 1.15 -20.13
CA VAL A 456 -27.34 2.45 -20.38
C VAL A 456 -27.14 2.85 -21.84
N ALA A 457 -28.22 2.90 -22.61
CA ALA A 457 -28.24 3.54 -23.91
C ALA A 457 -28.37 5.05 -23.71
N ALA A 458 -27.33 5.79 -24.09
CA ALA A 458 -27.33 7.25 -24.05
C ALA A 458 -27.57 7.85 -25.44
N ARG A 459 -27.97 9.13 -25.49
CA ARG A 459 -28.23 9.90 -26.74
C ARG A 459 -29.35 9.33 -27.60
N THR A 460 -30.37 8.75 -26.98
CA THR A 460 -31.56 8.18 -27.65
C THR A 460 -32.39 9.24 -28.39
N ASP A 461 -32.24 10.51 -28.06
CA ASP A 461 -32.92 11.66 -28.68
C ASP A 461 -32.55 11.91 -30.15
N ARG A 462 -31.38 11.45 -30.65
CA ARG A 462 -30.93 11.77 -32.01
C ARG A 462 -31.02 10.62 -33.05
N GLY A 463 -31.86 9.60 -32.89
CA GLY A 463 -32.11 8.60 -33.96
C GLY A 463 -33.02 7.41 -33.63
N VAL A 464 -33.58 6.77 -34.67
CA VAL A 464 -34.62 5.69 -34.61
C VAL A 464 -34.07 4.27 -34.82
N VAL A 465 -32.78 4.11 -35.19
CA VAL A 465 -32.18 2.78 -35.44
C VAL A 465 -31.94 2.07 -34.10
N GLY A 466 -32.94 1.31 -33.66
CA GLY A 466 -32.90 0.55 -32.41
C GLY A 466 -32.42 -0.88 -32.62
N ILE A 467 -31.46 -1.30 -31.81
CA ILE A 467 -31.16 -2.72 -31.60
C ILE A 467 -32.42 -3.38 -31.06
N SER A 468 -32.82 -4.54 -31.59
CA SER A 468 -34.01 -5.24 -31.09
C SER A 468 -33.86 -5.60 -29.61
N GLU A 469 -34.96 -5.46 -28.85
CA GLU A 469 -35.01 -5.82 -27.42
C GLU A 469 -34.56 -7.26 -27.16
N ARG A 470 -34.87 -8.19 -28.08
CA ARG A 470 -34.41 -9.59 -28.02
C ARG A 470 -32.89 -9.73 -28.04
N ARG A 471 -32.19 -8.93 -28.86
CA ARG A 471 -30.72 -8.93 -28.94
C ARG A 471 -30.10 -8.34 -27.67
N ILE A 472 -30.71 -7.29 -27.10
CA ILE A 472 -30.29 -6.69 -25.83
C ILE A 472 -30.45 -7.71 -24.69
N GLN A 473 -31.63 -8.34 -24.56
CA GLN A 473 -31.90 -9.33 -23.51
C GLN A 473 -30.97 -10.54 -23.59
N LYS A 474 -30.71 -11.06 -24.81
CA LYS A 474 -29.74 -12.15 -25.01
C LYS A 474 -28.34 -11.74 -24.53
N PHE A 475 -27.86 -10.58 -24.96
CA PHE A 475 -26.55 -10.07 -24.56
C PHE A 475 -26.46 -9.84 -23.04
N MET A 476 -27.50 -9.29 -22.43
CA MET A 476 -27.57 -9.12 -20.98
C MET A 476 -27.51 -10.44 -20.23
N SER A 477 -28.18 -11.49 -20.72
CA SER A 477 -28.11 -12.83 -20.15
C SER A 477 -26.69 -13.41 -20.26
N ASP A 478 -26.08 -13.33 -21.45
CA ASP A 478 -24.74 -13.83 -21.73
C ASP A 478 -23.67 -13.13 -20.85
N MET A 479 -23.85 -11.82 -20.65
CA MET A 479 -22.94 -10.99 -19.86
C MET A 479 -23.39 -10.82 -18.40
N GLY A 480 -24.48 -11.43 -17.95
CA GLY A 480 -25.01 -11.31 -16.58
C GLY A 480 -25.27 -9.87 -16.11
N ILE A 481 -25.81 -9.02 -16.99
CA ILE A 481 -26.21 -7.62 -16.73
C ILE A 481 -27.65 -7.61 -16.19
N GLU A 482 -27.93 -6.74 -15.22
CA GLU A 482 -29.22 -6.77 -14.48
C GLU A 482 -30.36 -6.06 -15.21
N ARG A 483 -30.10 -4.85 -15.71
CA ARG A 483 -31.15 -3.99 -16.29
C ARG A 483 -30.60 -3.10 -17.41
N HIS A 484 -31.48 -2.77 -18.36
CA HIS A 484 -31.21 -1.86 -19.47
C HIS A 484 -32.04 -0.58 -19.33
N PHE A 485 -31.45 0.58 -19.66
CA PHE A 485 -32.09 1.90 -19.61
C PHE A 485 -31.86 2.68 -20.89
N ASN A 486 -32.91 3.33 -21.39
CA ASN A 486 -32.84 4.32 -22.47
C ASN A 486 -32.85 5.72 -21.87
N THR A 487 -31.82 6.51 -22.15
CA THR A 487 -31.66 7.84 -21.56
C THR A 487 -31.38 8.91 -22.61
N SER A 488 -31.85 10.13 -22.32
CA SER A 488 -31.39 11.35 -22.99
C SER A 488 -31.06 12.39 -21.92
N ALA A 489 -29.78 12.72 -21.78
CA ALA A 489 -29.33 13.72 -20.84
C ALA A 489 -29.84 15.13 -21.21
N LYS A 490 -29.99 15.41 -22.51
CA LYS A 490 -30.47 16.70 -23.01
C LYS A 490 -31.96 16.91 -22.75
N GLU A 491 -32.77 15.89 -23.04
CA GLU A 491 -34.24 15.97 -22.91
C GLU A 491 -34.73 15.50 -21.51
N GLY A 492 -33.83 14.96 -20.68
CA GLY A 492 -34.13 14.46 -19.33
C GLY A 492 -34.81 13.08 -19.29
N TRP A 493 -34.96 12.39 -20.42
CA TRP A 493 -35.64 11.08 -20.49
C TRP A 493 -34.89 9.99 -19.73
N GLY A 494 -35.63 9.17 -18.97
CA GLY A 494 -35.10 8.01 -18.25
C GLY A 494 -34.15 8.32 -17.08
N ILE A 495 -33.79 9.60 -16.88
CA ILE A 495 -32.84 10.03 -15.84
C ILE A 495 -33.37 9.76 -14.43
N ALA A 496 -34.63 10.14 -14.16
CA ALA A 496 -35.22 9.96 -12.83
C ALA A 496 -35.32 8.47 -12.46
N GLU A 497 -35.76 7.62 -13.39
CA GLU A 497 -35.84 6.17 -13.17
C GLU A 497 -34.45 5.55 -12.95
N LEU A 498 -33.46 5.97 -13.74
CA LEU A 498 -32.08 5.51 -13.58
C LEU A 498 -31.52 5.93 -12.21
N ARG A 499 -31.75 7.18 -11.78
CA ARG A 499 -31.28 7.70 -10.50
C ARG A 499 -31.87 6.93 -9.32
N GLU A 500 -33.18 6.70 -9.30
CA GLU A 500 -33.84 5.92 -8.25
C GLU A 500 -33.38 4.46 -8.26
N THR A 501 -33.15 3.88 -9.44
CA THR A 501 -32.63 2.51 -9.52
C THR A 501 -31.20 2.41 -8.99
N ILE A 502 -30.33 3.40 -9.25
CA ILE A 502 -28.98 3.45 -8.67
C ILE A 502 -29.05 3.50 -7.14
N LYS A 503 -29.90 4.38 -6.58
CA LYS A 503 -30.08 4.50 -5.12
C LYS A 503 -30.56 3.20 -4.50
N ALA A 504 -31.56 2.55 -5.10
CA ALA A 504 -32.10 1.27 -4.63
C ALA A 504 -31.12 0.09 -4.84
N ALA A 505 -30.17 0.22 -5.76
CA ALA A 505 -29.19 -0.81 -6.04
C ALA A 505 -28.11 -0.91 -4.95
N ILE A 506 -27.78 0.21 -4.30
CA ILE A 506 -26.72 0.29 -3.28
C ILE A 506 -27.17 -0.43 -2.00
N ALA A 507 -26.41 -1.45 -1.60
CA ALA A 507 -26.65 -2.20 -0.38
C ALA A 507 -25.92 -1.57 0.82
N TRP A 508 -26.45 -0.46 1.34
CA TRP A 508 -25.84 0.33 2.42
C TRP A 508 -25.45 -0.48 3.66
N ASP A 509 -26.23 -1.51 4.03
CA ASP A 509 -25.95 -2.36 5.19
C ASP A 509 -24.70 -3.24 5.05
N THR A 510 -24.24 -3.45 3.82
CA THR A 510 -23.06 -4.30 3.53
C THR A 510 -21.79 -3.51 3.34
N LEU A 511 -21.90 -2.19 3.16
CA LEU A 511 -20.76 -1.31 2.93
C LEU A 511 -20.04 -1.02 4.25
N PRO A 512 -18.70 -0.89 4.22
CA PRO A 512 -17.93 -0.56 5.40
C PRO A 512 -18.34 0.81 5.92
N ARG A 513 -18.66 0.87 7.22
CA ARG A 513 -18.98 2.12 7.89
C ARG A 513 -17.70 2.75 8.41
N VAL A 514 -17.60 4.07 8.41
CA VAL A 514 -16.49 4.76 9.06
C VAL A 514 -17.04 5.58 10.21
N SER A 515 -16.46 5.38 11.39
CA SER A 515 -16.71 6.20 12.58
C SER A 515 -15.56 7.19 12.72
N SER A 516 -15.88 8.48 12.66
CA SER A 516 -14.87 9.54 12.70
C SER A 516 -15.22 10.64 13.68
N THR A 517 -14.22 11.47 13.99
CA THR A 517 -14.37 12.61 14.88
C THR A 517 -14.91 13.82 14.12
N ARG A 518 -15.57 14.74 14.83
CA ARG A 518 -16.06 16.00 14.25
C ARG A 518 -14.95 16.82 13.58
N LEU A 519 -13.75 16.82 14.16
CA LEU A 519 -12.61 17.54 13.60
C LEU A 519 -12.18 16.94 12.25
N PHE A 520 -12.12 15.61 12.13
CA PHE A 520 -11.75 14.94 10.88
C PHE A 520 -12.78 15.22 9.77
N ASP A 521 -14.07 15.23 10.10
CA ASP A 521 -15.11 15.62 9.15
C ASP A 521 -14.98 17.10 8.71
N GLN A 522 -14.68 18.02 9.64
CA GLN A 522 -14.44 19.43 9.31
C GLN A 522 -13.23 19.60 8.37
N ILE A 523 -12.14 18.87 8.63
CA ILE A 523 -10.95 18.90 7.77
C ILE A 523 -11.29 18.33 6.38
N LYS A 524 -11.98 17.18 6.31
CA LYS A 524 -12.44 16.60 5.03
C LYS A 524 -13.26 17.59 4.22
N ARG A 525 -14.28 18.21 4.83
CA ARG A 525 -15.14 19.19 4.14
C ARG A 525 -14.36 20.40 3.65
N PHE A 526 -13.49 20.94 4.49
CA PHE A 526 -12.63 22.06 4.11
C PHE A 526 -11.75 21.73 2.90
N ILE A 527 -11.11 20.56 2.87
CA ILE A 527 -10.25 20.13 1.75
C ILE A 527 -11.07 19.99 0.46
N ILE A 528 -12.27 19.42 0.55
CA ILE A 528 -13.18 19.30 -0.60
C ILE A 528 -13.59 20.69 -1.11
N GLU A 529 -13.97 21.62 -0.23
CA GLU A 529 -14.31 23.01 -0.59
C GLU A 529 -13.13 23.73 -1.29
N GLN A 530 -11.91 23.53 -0.81
CA GLN A 530 -10.71 24.07 -1.47
C GLN A 530 -10.51 23.49 -2.87
N SER A 531 -10.76 22.19 -3.06
CA SER A 531 -10.68 21.56 -4.38
C SER A 531 -11.70 22.14 -5.37
N GLU A 532 -12.91 22.46 -4.90
CA GLU A 532 -13.98 23.05 -5.73
C GLU A 532 -13.74 24.52 -6.07
N SER A 533 -13.01 25.24 -5.20
CA SER A 533 -12.62 26.65 -5.43
C SER A 533 -11.57 26.85 -6.55
N GLY A 534 -11.04 25.76 -7.12
CA GLY A 534 -10.05 25.79 -8.20
C GLY A 534 -8.60 25.73 -7.73
N ALA A 535 -8.34 25.52 -6.44
CA ALA A 535 -7.00 25.23 -5.96
C ALA A 535 -6.60 23.81 -6.38
N VAL A 536 -5.56 23.70 -7.21
CA VAL A 536 -5.06 22.41 -7.71
C VAL A 536 -3.90 21.90 -6.86
N LEU A 537 -2.88 22.73 -6.65
CA LEU A 537 -1.64 22.35 -5.97
C LEU A 537 -1.38 23.30 -4.80
N VAL A 538 -1.37 22.75 -3.58
CA VAL A 538 -1.27 23.50 -2.32
C VAL A 538 -0.25 22.84 -1.40
N ASP A 539 0.51 23.64 -0.66
CA ASP A 539 1.43 23.16 0.37
C ASP A 539 0.65 22.71 1.63
N SER A 540 1.08 21.62 2.28
CA SER A 540 0.37 21.08 3.45
C SER A 540 0.27 22.08 4.61
N GLU A 541 1.36 22.82 4.89
CA GLU A 541 1.40 23.83 5.93
C GLU A 541 0.52 25.04 5.60
N ALA A 542 0.51 25.47 4.34
CA ALA A 542 -0.39 26.52 3.89
C ALA A 542 -1.86 26.12 4.03
N LEU A 543 -2.21 24.89 3.61
CA LEU A 543 -3.58 24.36 3.71
C LEU A 543 -4.06 24.29 5.16
N ARG A 544 -3.19 23.83 6.06
CA ARG A 544 -3.44 23.80 7.51
C ARG A 544 -3.63 25.20 8.08
N THR A 545 -2.79 26.16 7.68
CA THR A 545 -2.88 27.55 8.14
C THR A 545 -4.21 28.19 7.72
N MET A 546 -4.64 27.94 6.47
CA MET A 546 -5.95 28.38 5.98
C MET A 546 -7.10 27.76 6.78
N PHE A 547 -7.02 26.46 7.11
CA PHE A 547 -8.00 25.78 7.94
C PHE A 547 -8.11 26.38 9.35
N VAL A 548 -6.97 26.62 10.00
CA VAL A 548 -6.87 27.24 11.33
C VAL A 548 -7.51 28.63 11.34
N MET A 549 -7.23 29.44 10.31
CA MET A 549 -7.80 30.78 10.16
C MET A 549 -9.32 30.73 9.92
N ALA A 550 -9.78 29.85 9.02
CA ALA A 550 -11.20 29.72 8.67
C ALA A 550 -12.06 29.28 9.88
N HIS A 551 -11.52 28.42 10.75
CA HIS A 551 -12.24 27.85 11.89
C HIS A 551 -11.90 28.52 13.23
N GLN A 552 -11.07 29.57 13.24
CA GLN A 552 -10.64 30.31 14.44
C GLN A 552 -10.06 29.41 15.54
N MET A 553 -9.28 28.39 15.15
CA MET A 553 -8.68 27.44 16.08
C MET A 553 -7.27 27.87 16.50
N LYS A 554 -6.75 27.26 17.58
CA LYS A 554 -5.34 27.44 17.97
C LYS A 554 -4.50 26.44 17.20
N ASP A 555 -3.37 26.92 16.66
CA ASP A 555 -2.39 26.08 16.00
C ASP A 555 -1.56 25.29 17.04
N THR A 556 -2.05 24.11 17.42
CA THR A 556 -1.37 23.21 18.36
C THR A 556 -0.66 22.09 17.61
N ALA A 557 0.38 21.52 18.21
CA ALA A 557 1.07 20.35 17.65
C ALA A 557 0.14 19.14 17.47
N GLU A 558 -0.88 19.00 18.33
CA GLU A 558 -1.91 17.96 18.23
C GLU A 558 -2.80 18.18 16.99
N LEU A 559 -3.25 19.42 16.76
CA LEU A 559 -4.04 19.76 15.58
C LEU A 559 -3.24 19.50 14.30
N LYS A 560 -1.95 19.84 14.28
CA LYS A 560 -1.06 19.54 13.15
C LYS A 560 -1.01 18.03 12.88
N ALA A 561 -0.82 17.20 13.91
CA ALA A 561 -0.78 15.75 13.74
C ALA A 561 -2.10 15.18 13.22
N GLN A 562 -3.23 15.63 13.77
CA GLN A 562 -4.57 15.23 13.33
C GLN A 562 -4.87 15.67 11.89
N PHE A 563 -4.42 16.86 11.51
CA PHE A 563 -4.57 17.38 10.14
C PHE A 563 -3.80 16.55 9.11
N GLU A 564 -2.54 16.24 9.38
CA GLU A 564 -1.72 15.38 8.51
C GLU A 564 -2.30 13.97 8.40
N THR A 565 -2.79 13.40 9.52
CA THR A 565 -3.46 12.09 9.49
C THR A 565 -4.71 12.12 8.62
N CYS A 566 -5.51 13.18 8.70
CA CYS A 566 -6.69 13.31 7.85
C CYS A 566 -6.31 13.40 6.36
N ILE A 567 -5.23 14.12 6.02
CA ILE A 567 -4.70 14.14 4.65
C ILE A 567 -4.31 12.73 4.20
N ASP A 568 -3.54 12.00 5.00
CA ASP A 568 -3.09 10.64 4.67
C ASP A 568 -4.29 9.69 4.43
N LEU A 569 -5.35 9.81 5.23
CA LEU A 569 -6.58 9.03 5.05
C LEU A 569 -7.34 9.39 3.77
N LEU A 570 -7.34 10.67 3.36
CA LEU A 570 -7.94 11.10 2.10
C LEU A 570 -7.11 10.65 0.88
N ILE A 571 -5.78 10.64 1.02
CA ILE A 571 -4.86 10.09 0.00
C ILE A 571 -5.09 8.59 -0.17
N ALA A 572 -5.22 7.84 0.93
CA ALA A 572 -5.51 6.41 0.90
C ALA A 572 -6.81 6.08 0.16
N ARG A 573 -7.77 7.01 0.12
CA ARG A 573 -9.04 6.89 -0.61
C ARG A 573 -8.97 7.38 -2.07
N GLY A 574 -7.85 7.94 -2.49
CA GLY A 574 -7.63 8.49 -3.82
C GLY A 574 -8.41 9.78 -4.09
N LEU A 575 -8.85 10.48 -3.04
CA LEU A 575 -9.55 11.77 -3.15
C LEU A 575 -8.59 12.93 -3.40
N ILE A 576 -7.39 12.87 -2.82
CA ILE A 576 -6.29 13.80 -3.02
C ILE A 576 -5.00 12.99 -3.20
N GLU A 577 -3.92 13.61 -3.66
CA GLU A 577 -2.63 12.94 -3.88
C GLU A 577 -1.50 13.82 -3.34
N ARG A 578 -0.60 13.27 -2.51
CA ARG A 578 0.63 13.98 -2.11
C ARG A 578 1.71 13.69 -3.15
N LEU A 579 2.36 14.73 -3.64
CA LEU A 579 3.50 14.57 -4.54
C LEU A 579 4.68 13.97 -3.78
N THR A 580 5.55 13.23 -4.49
CA THR A 580 6.73 12.59 -3.88
C THR A 580 7.82 13.59 -3.45
N PHE A 581 7.62 14.88 -3.71
CA PHE A 581 8.55 15.97 -3.44
C PHE A 581 7.80 17.29 -3.16
N GLY A 582 8.44 18.15 -2.37
CA GLY A 582 7.99 19.53 -2.10
C GLY A 582 6.86 19.67 -1.08
N ASP A 583 6.43 18.58 -0.43
CA ASP A 583 5.28 18.54 0.51
C ASP A 583 3.98 19.14 -0.07
N LEU A 584 3.83 18.99 -1.39
CA LEU A 584 2.70 19.52 -2.14
C LEU A 584 1.57 18.49 -2.20
N ILE A 585 0.36 18.96 -1.93
CA ILE A 585 -0.88 18.21 -2.02
C ILE A 585 -1.61 18.64 -3.29
N LEU A 586 -1.91 17.66 -4.13
CA LEU A 586 -2.78 17.76 -5.27
C LEU A 586 -4.21 17.48 -4.84
N LEU A 587 -5.03 18.53 -4.85
CA LEU A 587 -6.45 18.45 -4.49
C LEU A 587 -7.33 17.89 -5.60
N GLN A 588 -6.82 17.87 -6.84
CA GLN A 588 -7.51 17.34 -8.02
C GLN A 588 -6.61 16.31 -8.74
N PRO A 589 -6.53 15.06 -8.24
CA PRO A 589 -5.72 14.00 -8.83
C PRO A 589 -6.02 13.75 -10.32
N GLU A 590 -7.25 14.04 -10.75
CA GLU A 590 -7.72 13.92 -12.14
C GLU A 590 -6.88 14.74 -13.13
N MET A 591 -6.22 15.80 -12.66
CA MET A 591 -5.34 16.63 -13.49
C MET A 591 -4.07 15.87 -13.89
N LEU A 592 -3.56 14.95 -13.05
CA LEU A 592 -2.37 14.16 -13.41
C LEU A 592 -2.69 13.23 -14.57
N ASP A 593 -3.89 12.63 -14.54
CA ASP A 593 -4.35 11.76 -15.62
C ASP A 593 -4.48 12.54 -16.94
N ALA A 594 -4.91 13.81 -16.88
CA ALA A 594 -5.00 14.72 -18.01
C ALA A 594 -3.63 14.94 -18.67
N TYR A 595 -2.66 15.33 -17.86
CA TYR A 595 -1.31 15.61 -18.31
C TYR A 595 -0.66 14.32 -18.83
N ALA A 596 -0.78 13.21 -18.11
CA ALA A 596 -0.21 11.93 -18.52
C ALA A 596 -0.69 11.52 -19.91
N SER A 597 -1.98 11.74 -20.18
CA SER A 597 -2.57 11.33 -21.44
C SER A 597 -2.30 12.29 -22.58
N ALA A 598 -2.14 13.58 -22.29
CA ALA A 598 -1.62 14.53 -23.26
C ALA A 598 -0.18 14.18 -23.69
N LEU A 599 0.65 13.65 -22.77
CA LEU A 599 1.98 13.14 -23.11
C LEU A 599 1.91 11.90 -24.02
N VAL A 600 1.02 10.96 -23.73
CA VAL A 600 0.80 9.77 -24.58
C VAL A 600 0.35 10.18 -25.99
N ASN A 601 -0.56 11.14 -26.10
CA ASN A 601 -1.02 11.67 -27.39
C ASN A 601 0.10 12.42 -28.13
N ALA A 602 0.89 13.23 -27.43
CA ALA A 602 2.01 13.94 -28.03
C ALA A 602 3.06 12.98 -28.60
N ALA A 603 3.34 11.87 -27.90
CA ALA A 603 4.23 10.82 -28.39
C ALA A 603 3.66 10.11 -29.64
N LYS A 604 2.33 9.93 -29.70
CA LYS A 604 1.64 9.35 -30.86
C LYS A 604 1.65 10.25 -32.09
N ASP A 605 1.45 11.55 -31.89
CA ASP A 605 1.34 12.55 -32.97
C ASP A 605 2.71 13.02 -33.48
N GLN A 606 3.80 12.47 -32.96
CA GLN A 606 5.15 12.74 -33.40
C GLN A 606 5.34 12.34 -34.88
N ALA A 607 5.93 13.24 -35.67
CA ALA A 607 6.00 13.12 -37.14
C ALA A 607 6.60 11.80 -37.65
N ASP A 608 7.59 11.25 -36.95
CA ASP A 608 8.27 10.01 -37.35
C ASP A 608 7.54 8.73 -36.91
N GLY A 609 6.51 8.86 -36.07
CA GLY A 609 5.73 7.72 -35.59
C GLY A 609 6.47 6.80 -34.62
N LEU A 610 7.52 7.32 -33.98
CA LEU A 610 8.43 6.58 -33.10
C LEU A 610 7.98 6.59 -31.64
N GLY A 611 6.77 7.07 -31.36
CA GLY A 611 6.12 6.90 -30.05
C GLY A 611 6.91 7.50 -28.88
N TYR A 612 7.70 8.55 -29.08
CA TYR A 612 8.51 9.16 -28.02
C TYR A 612 8.27 10.66 -27.88
N ILE A 613 8.66 11.20 -26.73
CA ILE A 613 8.72 12.63 -26.44
C ILE A 613 10.01 12.95 -25.69
N ALA A 614 10.65 14.08 -26.00
CA ALA A 614 11.84 14.52 -25.27
C ALA A 614 11.46 14.92 -23.83
N GLU A 615 12.22 14.46 -22.83
CA GLU A 615 11.95 14.78 -21.42
C GLU A 615 11.97 16.30 -21.17
N GLU A 616 12.82 17.03 -21.86
CA GLU A 616 12.87 18.49 -21.80
C GLU A 616 11.59 19.16 -22.34
N ASP A 617 11.02 18.63 -23.42
CA ASP A 617 9.75 19.12 -23.97
C ASP A 617 8.57 18.81 -23.04
N VAL A 618 8.60 17.65 -22.38
CA VAL A 618 7.66 17.31 -21.30
C VAL A 618 7.74 18.36 -20.21
N LEU A 619 8.92 18.59 -19.62
CA LEU A 619 9.10 19.48 -18.47
C LEU A 619 8.83 20.96 -18.80
N ASN A 620 9.05 21.38 -20.04
CA ASN A 620 8.73 22.74 -20.50
C ASN A 620 7.26 22.91 -20.92
N GLY A 621 6.48 21.82 -21.00
CA GLY A 621 5.08 21.85 -21.41
C GLY A 621 4.89 22.09 -22.91
N ASN A 622 5.84 21.65 -23.74
CA ASN A 622 5.86 21.82 -25.20
C ASN A 622 5.03 20.74 -25.92
N PHE A 623 3.77 20.58 -25.52
CA PHE A 623 2.84 19.63 -26.16
C PHE A 623 1.41 20.19 -26.16
N GLN A 624 0.52 19.59 -26.95
CA GLN A 624 -0.86 20.05 -27.05
C GLN A 624 -1.67 19.70 -25.79
N LEU A 625 -2.10 20.72 -25.06
CA LEU A 625 -3.02 20.60 -23.94
C LEU A 625 -3.91 21.85 -23.90
N PRO A 626 -5.25 21.72 -23.79
CA PRO A 626 -6.17 22.85 -23.71
C PRO A 626 -5.79 23.82 -22.59
N SER A 627 -5.89 25.12 -22.85
CA SER A 627 -5.54 26.16 -21.87
C SER A 627 -6.37 26.10 -20.58
N SER A 628 -7.59 25.56 -20.64
CA SER A 628 -8.45 25.33 -19.48
C SER A 628 -7.93 24.26 -18.52
N LEU A 629 -7.09 23.34 -19.00
CA LEU A 629 -6.50 22.26 -18.22
C LEU A 629 -5.04 22.56 -17.82
N ARG A 630 -4.48 23.68 -18.26
CA ARG A 630 -3.12 24.08 -17.89
C ARG A 630 -3.10 24.85 -16.58
N LEU A 631 -2.12 24.53 -15.74
CA LEU A 631 -1.81 25.32 -14.56
C LEU A 631 -1.32 26.71 -14.97
N GLN A 632 -1.88 27.77 -14.40
CA GLN A 632 -1.54 29.15 -14.78
C GLN A 632 -0.08 29.53 -14.45
N ASN A 633 0.49 28.93 -13.40
CA ASN A 633 1.87 29.20 -12.99
C ASN A 633 2.82 28.18 -13.61
N LYS A 634 3.63 28.63 -14.58
CA LYS A 634 4.62 27.78 -15.29
C LYS A 634 5.62 27.06 -14.37
N LYS A 635 6.03 27.67 -13.25
CA LYS A 635 6.93 26.99 -12.29
C LYS A 635 6.23 25.81 -11.61
N ARG A 636 4.98 26.01 -11.18
CA ARG A 636 4.15 24.93 -10.60
C ARG A 636 3.76 23.89 -11.64
N GLU A 637 3.50 24.30 -12.87
CA GLU A 637 3.24 23.40 -14.00
C GLU A 637 4.43 22.47 -14.26
N ARG A 638 5.65 22.99 -14.25
CA ARG A 638 6.87 22.19 -14.41
C ARG A 638 7.04 21.15 -13.28
N VAL A 639 6.80 21.54 -12.03
CA VAL A 639 6.80 20.62 -10.88
C VAL A 639 5.73 19.52 -11.06
N PHE A 640 4.55 19.90 -11.54
CA PHE A 640 3.44 18.99 -11.80
C PHE A 640 3.71 18.01 -12.96
N LEU A 641 4.32 18.48 -14.04
CA LEU A 641 4.77 17.67 -15.18
C LEU A 641 5.79 16.63 -14.77
N ASN A 642 6.71 17.00 -13.89
CA ASN A 642 7.69 16.07 -13.37
C ASN A 642 7.04 15.00 -12.45
N ALA A 643 6.02 15.37 -11.67
CA ALA A 643 5.25 14.40 -10.88
C ALA A 643 4.47 13.44 -11.79
N THR A 644 3.91 13.95 -12.89
CA THR A 644 3.25 13.16 -13.93
C THR A 644 4.23 12.15 -14.53
N LEU A 645 5.44 12.60 -14.88
CA LEU A 645 6.49 11.75 -15.43
C LEU A 645 6.90 10.64 -14.46
N HIS A 646 7.11 10.99 -13.19
CA HIS A 646 7.39 10.01 -12.13
C HIS A 646 6.34 8.90 -12.09
N LYS A 647 5.05 9.26 -12.12
CA LYS A 647 3.93 8.30 -12.08
C LYS A 647 3.88 7.38 -13.31
N ILE A 648 4.13 7.91 -14.51
CA ILE A 648 4.19 7.12 -15.75
C ILE A 648 5.32 6.09 -15.71
N LEU A 649 6.50 6.48 -15.23
CA LEU A 649 7.67 5.61 -15.12
C LEU A 649 7.49 4.55 -14.02
N GLN A 650 6.92 4.94 -12.87
CA GLN A 650 6.64 4.04 -11.75
C GLN A 650 5.63 2.95 -12.12
N HIS A 651 4.64 3.27 -12.96
CA HIS A 651 3.63 2.30 -13.43
C HIS A 651 4.07 1.51 -14.67
N GLU A 652 5.34 1.60 -15.09
CA GLU A 652 5.90 0.89 -16.26
C GLU A 652 5.12 1.17 -17.56
N VAL A 653 4.55 2.37 -17.70
CA VAL A 653 3.78 2.78 -18.89
C VAL A 653 4.71 3.26 -20.02
N ALA A 654 5.85 3.85 -19.66
CA ALA A 654 6.87 4.32 -20.58
C ALA A 654 8.27 3.88 -20.13
N LEU A 655 9.21 3.89 -21.08
CA LEU A 655 10.63 3.67 -20.85
C LEU A 655 11.38 5.01 -20.97
N ARG A 656 12.23 5.32 -19.99
CA ARG A 656 13.16 6.45 -20.06
C ARG A 656 14.45 5.98 -20.72
N GLU A 657 14.77 6.53 -21.88
CA GLU A 657 15.99 6.22 -22.63
C GLU A 657 16.93 7.42 -22.63
N GLN A 658 18.18 7.19 -22.25
CA GLN A 658 19.22 8.21 -22.27
C GLN A 658 20.05 8.06 -23.54
N THR A 659 20.09 9.12 -24.36
CA THR A 659 20.90 9.17 -25.59
C THR A 659 21.87 10.35 -25.53
N ASP A 660 22.79 10.45 -26.50
CA ASP A 660 23.70 11.59 -26.64
C ASP A 660 22.94 12.92 -26.86
N GLY A 661 21.72 12.85 -27.39
CA GLY A 661 20.85 14.00 -27.64
C GLY A 661 19.94 14.38 -26.46
N GLY A 662 20.06 13.71 -25.32
CA GLY A 662 19.21 13.93 -24.14
C GLY A 662 18.37 12.71 -23.76
N ALA A 663 17.48 12.91 -22.78
CA ALA A 663 16.59 11.87 -22.29
C ALA A 663 15.24 11.89 -23.04
N PHE A 664 14.78 10.72 -23.44
CA PHE A 664 13.52 10.53 -24.15
C PHE A 664 12.60 9.59 -23.39
N ILE A 665 11.29 9.89 -23.44
CA ILE A 665 10.24 9.06 -22.85
C ILE A 665 9.54 8.32 -23.97
N VAL A 666 9.79 7.02 -24.04
CA VAL A 666 9.33 6.13 -25.10
C VAL A 666 8.08 5.39 -24.64
N PHE A 667 7.00 5.46 -25.42
CA PHE A 667 5.75 4.74 -25.19
C PHE A 667 5.60 3.59 -26.20
N PRO A 668 5.94 2.34 -25.83
CA PRO A 668 5.90 1.20 -26.75
C PRO A 668 4.57 1.01 -27.49
N SER A 669 3.46 1.35 -26.84
CA SER A 669 2.12 1.24 -27.43
C SER A 669 1.76 2.30 -28.47
N GLN A 670 2.52 3.40 -28.54
CA GLN A 670 2.19 4.56 -29.39
C GLN A 670 3.02 4.66 -30.66
N PHE A 671 3.87 3.68 -30.95
CA PHE A 671 4.49 3.56 -32.27
C PHE A 671 3.40 3.42 -33.32
N THR A 672 3.49 4.18 -34.41
CA THR A 672 2.56 4.09 -35.54
C THR A 672 3.12 3.20 -36.66
N ARG A 673 4.43 2.94 -36.64
CA ARG A 673 5.08 1.99 -37.54
C ARG A 673 4.73 0.56 -37.11
N GLN A 674 4.21 -0.22 -38.04
CA GLN A 674 4.07 -1.67 -37.91
C GLN A 674 5.27 -2.34 -38.58
N ALA A 675 5.67 -3.50 -38.09
CA ALA A 675 6.67 -4.33 -38.77
C ALA A 675 5.96 -5.33 -39.69
N PRO A 676 5.88 -5.09 -41.01
CA PRO A 676 5.20 -6.01 -41.93
C PRO A 676 5.96 -7.35 -42.08
N ASP A 677 7.29 -7.33 -42.04
CA ASP A 677 8.13 -8.47 -42.46
C ASP A 677 8.54 -9.44 -41.32
N LEU A 678 8.22 -9.12 -40.06
CA LEU A 678 8.54 -9.98 -38.91
C LEU A 678 7.56 -11.15 -38.71
N SER A 679 6.38 -11.09 -39.33
CA SER A 679 5.38 -12.16 -39.25
C SER A 679 5.82 -13.46 -39.94
N GLU A 680 6.73 -13.38 -40.92
CA GLU A 680 7.12 -14.47 -41.82
C GLU A 680 8.45 -15.16 -41.48
N GLN A 681 9.21 -14.72 -40.46
CA GLN A 681 10.54 -15.31 -40.17
C GLN A 681 10.49 -16.82 -39.89
N THR A 682 11.40 -17.57 -40.50
CA THR A 682 11.50 -19.04 -40.46
C THR A 682 12.17 -19.53 -39.17
N GLY A 683 11.50 -20.42 -38.41
CA GLY A 683 12.00 -21.01 -37.15
C GLY A 683 10.87 -21.57 -36.28
N GLN A 684 11.21 -22.27 -35.18
CA GLN A 684 10.22 -22.73 -34.18
C GLN A 684 9.48 -21.51 -33.57
N LYS A 685 8.22 -21.32 -33.97
CA LYS A 685 7.36 -20.23 -33.50
C LYS A 685 6.52 -20.71 -32.31
N ILE A 686 6.75 -20.11 -31.15
CA ILE A 686 5.91 -20.30 -29.96
C ILE A 686 4.90 -19.16 -29.92
N ARG A 687 3.62 -19.48 -29.74
CA ARG A 687 2.56 -18.49 -29.69
C ARG A 687 1.80 -18.59 -28.38
N PHE A 688 1.43 -17.44 -27.84
CA PHE A 688 0.59 -17.32 -26.66
C PHE A 688 -0.70 -16.60 -27.02
N ALA A 689 -1.82 -17.31 -26.98
CA ALA A 689 -3.13 -16.69 -27.02
C ALA A 689 -3.53 -16.29 -25.59
N PHE A 690 -4.05 -15.09 -25.42
CA PHE A 690 -4.49 -14.59 -24.13
C PHE A 690 -5.59 -13.55 -24.30
N GLU A 691 -6.36 -13.37 -23.23
CA GLU A 691 -7.36 -12.33 -23.16
C GLU A 691 -6.93 -11.29 -22.10
N GLY A 692 -7.18 -10.01 -22.33
CA GLY A 692 -6.83 -8.97 -21.35
C GLY A 692 -6.72 -7.57 -21.94
N SER A 693 -6.08 -6.67 -21.17
CA SER A 693 -5.62 -5.38 -21.70
C SER A 693 -4.36 -5.60 -22.54
N ILE A 694 -4.55 -5.99 -23.80
CA ILE A 694 -3.48 -6.46 -24.70
C ILE A 694 -2.33 -5.44 -24.76
N ILE A 695 -2.66 -4.17 -24.98
CA ILE A 695 -1.70 -3.07 -25.09
C ILE A 695 -0.91 -2.89 -23.79
N LYS A 696 -1.57 -2.99 -22.62
CA LYS A 696 -0.90 -2.91 -21.31
C LYS A 696 0.08 -4.06 -21.11
N ILE A 697 -0.39 -5.27 -21.41
CA ILE A 697 0.36 -6.50 -21.24
C ILE A 697 1.62 -6.44 -22.11
N TYR A 698 1.47 -6.08 -23.38
CA TYR A 698 2.58 -5.89 -24.32
C TYR A 698 3.55 -4.80 -23.87
N THR A 699 3.05 -3.58 -23.58
CA THR A 699 3.89 -2.44 -23.17
C THR A 699 4.73 -2.80 -21.95
N THR A 700 4.08 -3.33 -20.91
CA THR A 700 4.77 -3.68 -19.67
C THR A 700 5.69 -4.89 -19.82
N LEU A 701 5.40 -5.80 -20.76
CA LEU A 701 6.30 -6.90 -21.08
C LEU A 701 7.60 -6.37 -21.71
N VAL A 702 7.47 -5.49 -22.71
CA VAL A 702 8.62 -4.91 -23.42
C VAL A 702 9.47 -4.06 -22.50
N VAL A 703 8.85 -3.16 -21.71
CA VAL A 703 9.55 -2.32 -20.73
C VAL A 703 10.32 -3.19 -19.73
N ARG A 704 9.65 -4.19 -19.13
CA ARG A 704 10.31 -5.04 -18.14
C ARG A 704 11.42 -5.89 -18.76
N LEU A 705 11.24 -6.43 -19.97
CA LEU A 705 12.29 -7.19 -20.66
C LEU A 705 13.54 -6.33 -20.88
N ALA A 706 13.37 -5.10 -21.38
CA ALA A 706 14.47 -4.14 -21.57
C ALA A 706 15.19 -3.80 -20.26
N GLN A 707 14.45 -3.73 -19.15
CA GLN A 707 14.99 -3.42 -17.82
C GLN A 707 15.62 -4.62 -17.10
N THR A 708 15.57 -5.83 -17.65
CA THR A 708 16.16 -7.01 -16.99
C THR A 708 17.69 -7.05 -17.07
N GLY A 709 18.30 -6.34 -18.02
CA GLY A 709 19.73 -6.42 -18.35
C GLY A 709 20.15 -7.72 -19.07
N PHE A 710 19.26 -8.71 -19.17
CA PHE A 710 19.49 -9.95 -19.93
C PHE A 710 19.18 -9.79 -21.42
N PHE A 711 18.33 -8.82 -21.76
CA PHE A 711 17.88 -8.52 -23.11
C PHE A 711 18.01 -7.01 -23.35
N ALA A 712 18.86 -6.62 -24.30
CA ALA A 712 18.97 -5.24 -24.75
C ALA A 712 17.94 -4.98 -25.85
N LEU A 713 17.11 -3.94 -25.70
CA LEU A 713 16.14 -3.56 -26.74
C LEU A 713 16.88 -2.99 -27.96
N ASN A 714 16.59 -3.50 -29.15
CA ASN A 714 17.19 -3.02 -30.40
C ASN A 714 16.21 -2.16 -31.19
N GLU A 715 15.05 -2.74 -31.55
CA GLU A 715 14.05 -2.12 -32.40
C GLU A 715 12.66 -2.38 -31.82
N LEU A 716 11.78 -1.39 -31.98
CA LEU A 716 10.45 -1.38 -31.40
C LEU A 716 9.43 -0.87 -32.41
N TRP A 717 8.29 -1.55 -32.47
CA TRP A 717 7.14 -1.24 -33.31
C TRP A 717 5.86 -1.36 -32.49
N GLN A 718 4.76 -0.90 -33.09
CA GLN A 718 3.42 -1.00 -32.48
C GLN A 718 3.07 -2.43 -32.08
N ASN A 719 3.49 -3.39 -32.91
CA ASN A 719 3.12 -4.79 -32.84
C ASN A 719 4.34 -5.73 -32.73
N ALA A 720 5.56 -5.22 -32.54
CA ALA A 720 6.74 -6.07 -32.44
C ALA A 720 7.85 -5.42 -31.61
N ALA A 721 8.69 -6.25 -30.99
CA ALA A 721 9.91 -5.79 -30.33
C ALA A 721 11.03 -6.80 -30.56
N LEU A 722 12.22 -6.30 -30.91
CA LEU A 722 13.43 -7.08 -31.08
C LEU A 722 14.43 -6.77 -29.98
N PHE A 723 15.04 -7.82 -29.45
CA PHE A 723 16.04 -7.75 -28.40
C PHE A 723 17.30 -8.51 -28.78
N THR A 724 18.45 -8.05 -28.28
CA THR A 724 19.69 -8.82 -28.27
C THR A 724 19.89 -9.46 -26.91
N ALA A 725 20.07 -10.77 -26.85
CA ALA A 725 20.43 -11.47 -25.62
C ALA A 725 21.87 -11.13 -25.22
N THR A 726 22.08 -10.52 -24.05
CA THR A 726 23.38 -9.99 -23.61
C THR A 726 24.46 -11.08 -23.48
N SER A 727 24.07 -12.30 -23.12
CA SER A 727 25.00 -13.42 -22.90
C SER A 727 25.54 -14.05 -24.19
N THR A 728 24.72 -14.10 -25.25
CA THR A 728 25.05 -14.81 -26.50
C THR A 728 25.15 -13.89 -27.70
N LYS A 729 24.74 -12.62 -27.57
CA LYS A 729 24.58 -11.64 -28.66
C LYS A 729 23.68 -12.12 -29.80
N THR A 730 22.74 -13.04 -29.52
CA THR A 730 21.75 -13.54 -30.48
C THR A 730 20.46 -12.72 -30.41
N GLN A 731 19.73 -12.65 -31.52
CA GLN A 731 18.47 -11.90 -31.58
C GLN A 731 17.28 -12.75 -31.11
N VAL A 732 16.42 -12.16 -30.30
CA VAL A 732 15.15 -12.72 -29.86
C VAL A 732 14.06 -11.66 -30.03
N GLY A 733 12.85 -12.07 -30.39
CA GLY A 733 11.79 -11.14 -30.75
C GLY A 733 10.42 -11.59 -30.30
N LEU A 734 9.50 -10.64 -30.28
CA LEU A 734 8.09 -10.88 -30.05
C LEU A 734 7.24 -10.07 -31.03
N PHE A 735 6.09 -10.62 -31.42
CA PHE A 735 5.13 -10.01 -32.33
C PHE A 735 3.73 -10.18 -31.76
N LEU A 736 2.96 -9.11 -31.75
CA LEU A 736 1.62 -9.05 -31.23
C LEU A 736 0.62 -8.97 -32.38
N GLN A 737 -0.33 -9.89 -32.40
CA GLN A 737 -1.50 -9.86 -33.27
C GLN A 737 -2.74 -9.62 -32.40
N MET A 738 -3.55 -8.63 -32.77
CA MET A 738 -4.80 -8.33 -32.09
C MET A 738 -5.96 -8.85 -32.94
N GLU A 739 -6.77 -9.77 -32.41
CA GLU A 739 -7.97 -10.26 -33.07
C GLU A 739 -9.18 -9.37 -32.72
N THR A 740 -9.26 -8.97 -31.44
CA THR A 740 -10.23 -8.01 -30.91
C THR A 740 -9.55 -7.09 -29.88
N ASP A 741 -10.25 -6.07 -29.39
CA ASP A 741 -9.77 -5.21 -28.28
C ASP A 741 -9.40 -6.00 -27.00
N SER A 742 -9.87 -7.25 -26.85
CA SER A 742 -9.68 -8.06 -25.65
C SER A 742 -8.96 -9.38 -25.86
N GLU A 743 -8.77 -9.82 -27.10
CA GLU A 743 -8.14 -11.10 -27.46
C GLU A 743 -6.90 -10.84 -28.33
N GLY A 744 -5.75 -11.31 -27.84
CA GLY A 744 -4.46 -11.10 -28.47
C GLY A 744 -3.65 -12.38 -28.54
N GLU A 745 -2.81 -12.45 -29.58
CA GLU A 745 -1.86 -13.51 -29.79
C GLU A 745 -0.45 -12.93 -29.83
N LEU A 746 0.46 -13.47 -29.02
CA LEU A 746 1.86 -13.05 -28.98
C LEU A 746 2.75 -14.18 -29.45
N SER A 747 3.39 -13.97 -30.59
CA SER A 747 4.33 -14.88 -31.23
C SER A 747 5.77 -14.54 -30.82
N LEU A 748 6.58 -15.55 -30.53
CA LEU A 748 8.00 -15.42 -30.19
C LEU A 748 8.87 -15.91 -31.35
N PHE A 749 9.98 -15.19 -31.59
CA PHE A 749 10.96 -15.50 -32.62
C PHE A 749 12.35 -15.56 -32.02
N PHE A 750 13.18 -16.44 -32.58
CA PHE A 750 14.53 -16.67 -32.12
C PHE A 750 15.44 -16.84 -33.33
N ASP A 751 16.63 -16.26 -33.29
CA ASP A 751 17.69 -16.54 -34.25
C ASP A 751 18.09 -18.03 -34.20
N GLU A 752 18.57 -18.56 -35.32
CA GLU A 752 18.99 -19.96 -35.45
C GLU A 752 20.10 -20.32 -34.46
N LYS A 753 20.96 -19.34 -34.15
CA LYS A 753 22.11 -19.48 -33.24
C LYS A 753 21.74 -19.33 -31.76
N THR A 754 20.49 -18.99 -31.43
CA THR A 754 20.07 -18.81 -30.04
C THR A 754 20.07 -20.14 -29.28
N SER A 755 20.75 -20.19 -28.13
CA SER A 755 20.80 -21.40 -27.31
C SER A 755 19.43 -21.74 -26.71
N ASN A 756 19.15 -23.04 -26.54
CA ASN A 756 17.91 -23.53 -25.91
C ASN A 756 17.67 -22.91 -24.52
N TYR A 757 18.75 -22.63 -23.79
CA TYR A 757 18.70 -21.94 -22.50
C TYR A 757 18.09 -20.53 -22.61
N VAL A 758 18.58 -19.71 -23.55
CA VAL A 758 18.07 -18.33 -23.74
C VAL A 758 16.63 -18.36 -24.27
N ARG A 759 16.30 -19.30 -25.16
CA ARG A 759 14.94 -19.50 -25.66
C ARG A 759 13.95 -19.78 -24.52
N TYR A 760 14.27 -20.75 -23.67
CA TYR A 760 13.45 -21.11 -22.51
C TYR A 760 13.34 -19.95 -21.50
N GLN A 761 14.44 -19.25 -21.23
CA GLN A 761 14.46 -18.10 -20.33
C GLN A 761 13.52 -16.99 -20.81
N PHE A 762 13.57 -16.65 -22.10
CA PHE A 762 12.70 -15.64 -22.70
C PHE A 762 11.23 -16.11 -22.68
N GLU A 763 10.97 -17.35 -23.09
CA GLU A 763 9.63 -17.92 -23.16
C GLU A 763 8.93 -17.99 -21.79
N GLU A 764 9.61 -18.51 -20.77
CA GLU A 764 9.03 -18.61 -19.43
C GLU A 764 8.81 -17.24 -18.79
N TYR A 765 9.66 -16.25 -19.10
CA TYR A 765 9.43 -14.88 -18.64
C TYR A 765 8.14 -14.31 -19.23
N VAL A 766 7.95 -14.44 -20.55
CA VAL A 766 6.72 -14.04 -21.25
C VAL A 766 5.51 -14.76 -20.64
N ARG A 767 5.58 -16.09 -20.49
CA ARG A 767 4.49 -16.89 -19.92
C ARG A 767 4.15 -16.46 -18.49
N ALA A 768 5.15 -16.24 -17.65
CA ALA A 768 4.95 -15.81 -16.27
C ALA A 768 4.32 -14.41 -16.19
N HIS A 769 4.71 -13.50 -17.08
CA HIS A 769 4.12 -12.16 -17.18
C HIS A 769 2.66 -12.23 -17.65
N LEU A 770 2.37 -13.00 -18.70
CA LEU A 770 1.01 -13.23 -19.19
C LEU A 770 0.12 -13.82 -18.11
N ARG A 771 0.57 -14.85 -17.39
CA ARG A 771 -0.21 -15.46 -16.29
C ARG A 771 -0.53 -14.50 -15.14
N ARG A 772 0.29 -13.47 -14.93
CA ARG A 772 0.06 -12.46 -13.89
C ARG A 772 -0.87 -11.34 -14.35
N ARG A 773 -0.85 -10.97 -15.64
CA ARG A 773 -1.53 -9.76 -16.14
C ARG A 773 -2.71 -10.02 -17.07
N ALA A 774 -2.76 -11.15 -17.75
CA ALA A 774 -3.90 -11.59 -18.57
C ALA A 774 -5.06 -12.09 -17.69
N PHE A 775 -6.24 -12.25 -18.27
CA PHE A 775 -7.37 -12.83 -17.56
C PHE A 775 -7.04 -14.25 -17.05
N GLY A 776 -7.44 -14.52 -15.81
CA GLY A 776 -7.10 -15.78 -15.13
C GLY A 776 -7.54 -17.01 -15.92
N GLY A 777 -6.59 -17.86 -16.29
CA GLY A 777 -6.83 -19.08 -17.05
C GLY A 777 -7.00 -18.91 -18.57
N SER A 778 -6.90 -17.68 -19.10
CA SER A 778 -7.04 -17.45 -20.56
C SER A 778 -5.79 -17.80 -21.35
N VAL A 779 -4.62 -17.83 -20.71
CA VAL A 779 -3.32 -17.97 -21.40
C VAL A 779 -3.14 -19.38 -21.93
N ARG A 780 -3.09 -19.53 -23.25
CA ARG A 780 -2.84 -20.80 -23.96
C ARG A 780 -1.52 -20.72 -24.72
N ARG A 781 -0.63 -21.68 -24.49
CA ARG A 781 0.61 -21.84 -25.26
C ARG A 781 0.34 -22.76 -26.45
N MET A 782 0.71 -22.31 -27.64
CA MET A 782 0.64 -23.05 -28.90
C MET A 782 2.04 -23.08 -29.51
N MET A 783 2.35 -24.15 -30.24
CA MET A 783 3.65 -24.33 -30.87
C MET A 783 3.41 -24.63 -32.33
N SER A 784 3.83 -23.74 -33.22
CA SER A 784 3.74 -23.99 -34.66
C SER A 784 5.09 -24.51 -35.16
N LEU A 785 5.07 -25.68 -35.79
CA LEU A 785 6.25 -26.33 -36.39
C LEU A 785 6.18 -26.18 -37.90
N THR A 786 7.21 -25.61 -38.50
CA THR A 786 7.35 -25.51 -39.96
C THR A 786 8.52 -26.40 -40.42
N CYS A 787 8.30 -27.34 -41.35
CA CYS A 787 9.40 -28.09 -42.00
C CYS A 787 10.21 -27.12 -42.87
N ASP A 788 11.49 -27.44 -43.10
CA ASP A 788 12.38 -26.72 -44.02
C ASP A 788 11.82 -26.63 -45.45
N CYS A 789 10.90 -27.52 -45.83
CA CYS A 789 10.16 -27.44 -47.10
C CYS A 789 9.05 -26.37 -47.14
N GLY A 790 8.89 -25.56 -46.08
CA GLY A 790 7.88 -24.51 -45.96
C GLY A 790 6.51 -24.97 -45.45
N TYR A 791 6.30 -26.26 -45.21
CA TYR A 791 5.03 -26.78 -44.70
C TYR A 791 4.89 -26.60 -43.18
N THR A 792 3.89 -25.84 -42.74
CA THR A 792 3.51 -25.71 -41.33
C THR A 792 2.58 -26.84 -40.92
N ILE A 793 2.95 -27.57 -39.88
CA ILE A 793 2.14 -28.63 -39.30
C ILE A 793 0.96 -28.00 -38.56
N PRO A 794 -0.30 -28.42 -38.86
CA PRO A 794 -1.48 -27.94 -38.15
C PRO A 794 -1.43 -28.19 -36.64
N ASP A 795 -1.93 -27.22 -35.86
CA ASP A 795 -1.86 -27.23 -34.39
C ASP A 795 -2.62 -28.41 -33.76
N ASP A 796 -3.71 -28.86 -34.39
CA ASP A 796 -4.50 -30.03 -33.99
C ASP A 796 -3.68 -31.33 -34.09
N VAL A 797 -2.84 -31.47 -35.12
CA VAL A 797 -1.94 -32.61 -35.29
C VAL A 797 -0.84 -32.61 -34.21
N ILE A 798 -0.30 -31.43 -33.89
CA ILE A 798 0.71 -31.27 -32.83
C ILE A 798 0.10 -31.57 -31.46
N ALA A 799 -1.08 -31.04 -31.17
CA ALA A 799 -1.80 -31.27 -29.93
C ALA A 799 -2.16 -32.76 -29.74
N LEU A 800 -2.65 -33.42 -30.80
CA LEU A 800 -2.99 -34.84 -30.79
C LEU A 800 -1.76 -35.74 -30.62
N ARG A 801 -0.64 -35.40 -31.27
CA ARG A 801 0.64 -36.12 -31.09
C ARG A 801 1.15 -35.98 -29.66
N LYS A 802 1.08 -34.79 -29.07
CA LYS A 802 1.47 -34.55 -27.67
C LYS A 802 0.54 -35.25 -26.67
N SER A 803 -0.78 -35.27 -26.88
CA SER A 803 -1.70 -36.02 -26.01
C SER A 803 -1.45 -37.53 -26.04
N ASN A 804 -0.98 -38.04 -27.18
CA ASN A 804 -0.58 -39.42 -27.37
C ASN A 804 0.89 -39.69 -26.98
N HIS A 805 1.55 -38.75 -26.28
CA HIS A 805 2.91 -38.88 -25.75
C HIS A 805 4.01 -39.09 -26.82
N HIS A 806 3.76 -38.69 -28.08
CA HIS A 806 4.80 -38.70 -29.11
C HIS A 806 5.79 -37.54 -28.95
N THR A 807 7.06 -37.84 -29.21
CA THR A 807 8.20 -36.91 -29.06
C THR A 807 8.65 -36.27 -30.38
N SER A 808 8.06 -36.67 -31.51
CA SER A 808 8.33 -36.11 -32.84
C SER A 808 7.10 -36.21 -33.75
N VAL A 809 7.11 -35.40 -34.81
CA VAL A 809 6.11 -35.41 -35.88
C VAL A 809 6.82 -35.34 -37.23
N ASN A 810 6.42 -36.20 -38.16
CA ASN A 810 6.99 -36.19 -39.51
C ASN A 810 6.20 -35.21 -40.37
N CYS A 811 6.91 -34.41 -41.15
CA CYS A 811 6.27 -33.56 -42.13
C CYS A 811 5.60 -34.40 -43.22
N PRO A 812 4.33 -34.14 -43.57
CA PRO A 812 3.61 -34.90 -44.60
C PRO A 812 4.10 -34.66 -46.02
N ILE A 813 4.92 -33.63 -46.27
CA ILE A 813 5.50 -33.33 -47.59
C ILE A 813 6.92 -33.89 -47.71
N CYS A 814 7.82 -33.44 -46.83
CA CYS A 814 9.26 -33.72 -46.91
C CYS A 814 9.65 -35.02 -46.15
N SER A 815 8.74 -35.61 -45.36
CA SER A 815 9.01 -36.71 -44.42
C SER A 815 10.10 -36.44 -43.37
N GLN A 816 10.58 -35.20 -43.25
CA GLN A 816 11.52 -34.79 -42.22
C GLN A 816 10.89 -34.94 -40.84
N GLU A 817 11.65 -35.53 -39.91
CA GLU A 817 11.26 -35.70 -38.52
C GLU A 817 11.50 -34.39 -37.75
N LEU A 818 10.43 -33.81 -37.20
CA LEU A 818 10.47 -32.59 -36.40
C LEU A 818 10.25 -32.93 -34.93
N SER A 819 11.16 -32.50 -34.05
CA SER A 819 11.09 -32.76 -32.62
C SER A 819 9.94 -32.00 -31.95
N LEU A 820 9.18 -32.70 -31.10
CA LEU A 820 8.14 -32.16 -30.20
C LEU A 820 8.65 -31.98 -28.76
N LEU A 821 9.88 -32.40 -28.46
CA LEU A 821 10.47 -32.35 -27.13
C LEU A 821 10.83 -30.91 -26.76
N ASP A 822 10.08 -30.36 -25.80
CA ASP A 822 10.48 -29.18 -25.04
C ASP A 822 11.53 -29.63 -23.99
N GLY A 823 12.68 -28.96 -23.89
CA GLY A 823 13.72 -29.31 -22.90
C GLY A 823 13.17 -29.27 -21.48
N GLN A 824 12.98 -30.44 -20.86
CA GLN A 824 12.36 -30.59 -19.53
C GLN A 824 13.30 -30.28 -18.35
N GLU A 825 14.51 -29.79 -18.59
CA GLU A 825 15.42 -29.36 -17.52
C GLU A 825 15.27 -27.86 -17.26
N ALA A 826 14.51 -27.48 -16.21
CA ALA A 826 14.66 -26.24 -15.41
C ALA A 826 13.34 -25.70 -14.79
N ALA A 827 12.39 -26.53 -14.35
CA ALA A 827 11.19 -26.00 -13.66
C ALA A 827 11.50 -25.32 -12.31
N GLU A 828 12.57 -25.75 -11.61
CA GLU A 828 13.03 -25.11 -10.37
C GLU A 828 14.02 -23.96 -10.62
N GLN A 829 14.98 -24.12 -11.53
CA GLN A 829 15.93 -23.05 -11.88
C GLN A 829 15.23 -21.88 -12.60
N GLY A 830 14.25 -22.15 -13.47
CA GLY A 830 13.45 -21.14 -14.16
C GLY A 830 12.67 -20.24 -13.19
N ARG A 831 12.08 -20.79 -12.12
CA ARG A 831 11.41 -19.99 -11.08
C ARG A 831 12.36 -19.04 -10.38
N ARG A 832 13.62 -19.44 -10.16
CA ARG A 832 14.65 -18.62 -9.52
C ARG A 832 15.07 -17.45 -10.41
N TRP A 833 15.34 -17.69 -11.70
CA TRP A 833 15.70 -16.62 -12.64
C TRP A 833 14.54 -15.65 -12.88
N ILE A 834 13.31 -16.13 -13.02
CA ILE A 834 12.13 -15.25 -13.18
C ILE A 834 11.98 -14.33 -11.97
N LYS A 835 12.21 -14.83 -10.75
CA LYS A 835 12.19 -14.01 -9.54
C LYS A 835 13.30 -12.96 -9.56
N GLN A 836 14.51 -13.34 -9.95
CA GLN A 836 15.66 -12.44 -10.08
C GLN A 836 15.44 -11.37 -11.17
N MET A 837 15.01 -11.77 -12.37
CA MET A 837 14.71 -10.89 -13.50
C MET A 837 13.60 -9.89 -13.16
N ASN A 838 12.52 -10.35 -12.52
CA ASN A 838 11.46 -9.44 -12.08
C ASN A 838 11.96 -8.42 -11.06
N ARG A 839 12.85 -8.85 -10.16
CA ARG A 839 13.47 -7.97 -9.16
C ARG A 839 14.37 -6.93 -9.81
N ILE A 840 15.23 -7.31 -10.75
CA ILE A 840 16.12 -6.39 -11.47
C ILE A 840 15.27 -5.37 -12.26
N ALA A 841 14.27 -5.85 -13.00
CA ALA A 841 13.37 -4.96 -13.75
C ALA A 841 12.66 -3.95 -12.84
N SER A 842 12.13 -4.42 -11.71
CA SER A 842 11.52 -3.52 -10.71
C SER A 842 12.52 -2.51 -10.14
N GLN A 843 13.76 -2.92 -9.85
CA GLN A 843 14.80 -2.00 -9.37
C GLN A 843 15.18 -0.94 -10.41
N GLU A 844 15.27 -1.30 -11.69
CA GLU A 844 15.56 -0.33 -12.76
C GLU A 844 14.39 0.64 -13.01
N SER A 845 13.14 0.16 -12.94
CA SER A 845 11.96 1.03 -12.98
C SER A 845 11.93 2.00 -11.80
N GLU A 846 12.26 1.52 -10.58
CA GLU A 846 12.38 2.37 -9.39
C GLU A 846 13.48 3.42 -9.55
N LYS A 847 14.65 3.07 -10.12
CA LYS A 847 15.72 4.04 -10.42
C LYS A 847 15.28 5.10 -11.42
N ALA A 848 14.61 4.71 -12.50
CA ALA A 848 14.11 5.67 -13.50
C ALA A 848 13.11 6.65 -12.86
N ALA A 849 12.20 6.15 -12.02
CA ALA A 849 11.27 6.97 -11.25
C ALA A 849 12.01 7.86 -10.22
N ALA A 850 13.08 7.35 -9.61
CA ALA A 850 13.90 8.08 -8.63
C ALA A 850 14.63 9.29 -9.25
N VAL A 851 15.08 9.20 -10.51
CA VAL A 851 15.64 10.36 -11.23
C VAL A 851 14.61 11.48 -11.40
N ALA A 852 13.38 11.12 -11.78
CA ALA A 852 12.28 12.09 -11.85
C ALA A 852 12.00 12.70 -10.46
N THR A 853 11.97 11.89 -9.40
CA THR A 853 11.82 12.38 -8.01
C THR A 853 12.92 13.39 -7.64
N LEU A 854 14.18 13.06 -7.92
CA LEU A 854 15.31 13.95 -7.63
C LEU A 854 15.19 15.29 -8.37
N SER A 855 14.83 15.26 -9.65
CA SER A 855 14.59 16.48 -10.43
C SER A 855 13.50 17.34 -9.81
N GLY A 856 12.45 16.72 -9.28
CA GLY A 856 11.32 17.41 -8.63
C GLY A 856 11.71 18.06 -7.32
N LYS A 857 12.52 17.34 -6.52
CA LYS A 857 13.12 17.86 -5.30
C LYS A 857 14.02 19.06 -5.56
N GLN A 858 14.86 18.99 -6.60
CA GLN A 858 15.70 20.12 -7.02
C GLN A 858 14.87 21.34 -7.44
N MET A 859 13.76 21.14 -8.18
CA MET A 859 12.87 22.23 -8.59
C MET A 859 12.13 22.89 -7.42
N THR A 860 11.92 22.15 -6.33
CA THR A 860 11.20 22.62 -5.13
C THR A 860 12.14 23.02 -3.99
N GLU A 861 13.46 22.88 -4.17
CA GLU A 861 14.47 23.04 -3.11
C GLU A 861 14.16 22.17 -1.88
N ASP A 862 13.61 20.97 -2.10
CA ASP A 862 13.26 20.00 -1.07
C ASP A 862 14.43 19.05 -0.81
N PHE A 863 15.18 19.32 0.27
CA PHE A 863 16.36 18.56 0.66
C PHE A 863 16.01 17.48 1.71
N ASP A 864 16.37 16.22 1.44
CA ASP A 864 16.07 15.10 2.33
C ASP A 864 17.05 15.01 3.49
N VAL A 865 18.34 15.25 3.22
CA VAL A 865 19.41 15.04 4.18
C VAL A 865 20.48 16.11 4.08
N PHE A 866 20.92 16.63 5.23
CA PHE A 866 22.13 17.42 5.33
C PHE A 866 23.33 16.49 5.51
N LEU A 867 24.36 16.59 4.66
CA LEU A 867 25.60 15.82 4.82
C LEU A 867 26.65 16.67 5.55
N CYS A 868 26.92 16.37 6.82
CA CYS A 868 27.96 17.01 7.62
C CYS A 868 29.25 16.19 7.57
N TYR A 869 30.37 16.78 7.17
CA TYR A 869 31.61 16.04 6.93
C TYR A 869 32.88 16.89 7.11
N ASN A 870 34.04 16.23 7.25
CA ASN A 870 35.33 16.90 7.24
C ASN A 870 35.80 17.15 5.81
N SER A 871 36.41 18.32 5.52
CA SER A 871 37.00 18.64 4.21
C SER A 871 37.93 17.56 3.64
N ARG A 872 38.59 16.76 4.49
CA ARG A 872 39.44 15.63 4.05
C ARG A 872 38.67 14.43 3.51
N ASP A 873 37.45 14.20 3.98
CA ASP A 873 36.58 13.10 3.56
C ASP A 873 35.65 13.49 2.38
N ARG A 874 35.84 14.70 1.82
CA ARG A 874 34.98 15.30 0.78
C ARG A 874 34.71 14.38 -0.41
N GLU A 875 35.74 13.75 -0.98
CA GLU A 875 35.58 12.88 -2.15
C GLU A 875 34.77 11.60 -1.84
N LEU A 876 34.92 11.07 -0.63
CA LEU A 876 34.14 9.91 -0.16
C LEU A 876 32.67 10.29 0.03
N VAL A 877 32.40 11.40 0.73
CA VAL A 877 31.04 11.87 0.99
C VAL A 877 30.35 12.30 -0.29
N LYS A 878 31.06 12.90 -1.25
CA LYS A 878 30.53 13.23 -2.59
C LYS A 878 30.09 11.97 -3.34
N ARG A 879 30.88 10.88 -3.31
CA ARG A 879 30.47 9.60 -3.90
C ARG A 879 29.23 9.01 -3.23
N ILE A 880 29.14 9.09 -1.90
CA ILE A 880 27.95 8.64 -1.16
C ILE A 880 26.74 9.53 -1.51
N GLY A 881 26.93 10.85 -1.59
CA GLY A 881 25.90 11.80 -2.00
C GLY A 881 25.37 11.52 -3.40
N LEU A 882 26.24 11.23 -4.38
CA LEU A 882 25.83 10.81 -5.72
C LEU A 882 25.05 9.48 -5.70
N ALA A 883 25.48 8.51 -4.88
CA ALA A 883 24.75 7.26 -4.73
C ALA A 883 23.36 7.46 -4.06
N LEU A 884 23.22 8.42 -3.16
CA LEU A 884 21.91 8.82 -2.61
C LEU A 884 21.03 9.48 -3.69
N CYS A 885 21.61 10.32 -4.56
CA CYS A 885 20.93 10.90 -5.71
C CYS A 885 20.38 9.82 -6.67
N GLU A 886 21.15 8.77 -6.96
CA GLU A 886 20.69 7.62 -7.76
C GLU A 886 19.50 6.89 -7.14
N GLN A 887 19.31 7.00 -5.82
CA GLN A 887 18.19 6.44 -5.09
C GLN A 887 17.02 7.43 -4.92
N GLY A 888 17.07 8.62 -5.55
CA GLY A 888 16.01 9.62 -5.54
C GLY A 888 15.99 10.52 -4.30
N LEU A 889 17.08 10.52 -3.52
CA LEU A 889 17.28 11.42 -2.40
C LEU A 889 18.03 12.66 -2.84
N HIS A 890 17.66 13.82 -2.34
CA HIS A 890 18.34 15.09 -2.57
C HIS A 890 19.16 15.47 -1.34
N PRO A 891 20.47 15.15 -1.30
CA PRO A 891 21.33 15.61 -0.24
C PRO A 891 21.67 17.09 -0.44
N TRP A 892 21.75 17.82 0.66
CA TRP A 892 22.34 19.13 0.71
C TRP A 892 23.85 18.99 0.93
N LEU A 893 24.64 19.52 0.01
CA LEU A 893 26.09 19.57 0.06
C LEU A 893 26.54 21.01 -0.18
N ASP A 894 27.43 21.49 0.69
CA ASP A 894 28.03 22.82 0.62
C ASP A 894 28.66 23.12 -0.75
N GLU A 895 29.37 22.16 -1.36
CA GLU A 895 29.99 22.29 -2.69
C GLU A 895 28.96 22.52 -3.81
N TRP A 896 27.76 21.95 -3.67
CA TRP A 896 26.72 22.04 -4.71
C TRP A 896 25.90 23.32 -4.59
N GLU A 897 25.68 23.79 -3.36
CA GLU A 897 24.74 24.87 -3.07
C GLU A 897 25.41 26.24 -2.84
N LEU A 898 26.65 26.28 -2.33
CA LEU A 898 27.33 27.56 -2.05
C LEU A 898 27.93 28.17 -3.32
N ARG A 899 27.44 29.35 -3.70
CA ARG A 899 28.04 30.17 -4.76
C ARG A 899 29.07 31.15 -4.20
N PRO A 900 30.14 31.48 -4.96
CA PRO A 900 31.11 32.49 -4.54
C PRO A 900 30.43 33.82 -4.19
N GLY A 901 30.70 34.35 -2.99
CA GLY A 901 30.19 35.65 -2.51
C GLY A 901 28.94 35.59 -1.60
N MET A 902 28.35 34.41 -1.38
CA MET A 902 27.23 34.25 -0.43
C MET A 902 27.72 34.07 1.02
N ARG A 903 26.99 34.63 1.99
CA ARG A 903 27.21 34.36 3.42
C ARG A 903 26.60 33.01 3.77
N TRP A 904 27.45 32.02 3.99
CA TRP A 904 27.02 30.64 4.23
C TRP A 904 26.10 30.49 5.45
N GLN A 905 26.32 31.25 6.54
CA GLN A 905 25.53 31.18 7.78
C GLN A 905 24.05 31.53 7.57
N ASP A 906 23.77 32.52 6.73
CA ASP A 906 22.41 32.97 6.43
C ASP A 906 21.66 31.94 5.57
N LEU A 907 22.37 31.33 4.60
CA LEU A 907 21.80 30.32 3.71
C LEU A 907 21.58 29.00 4.45
N LEU A 908 22.52 28.64 5.32
CA LEU A 908 22.47 27.45 6.14
C LEU A 908 21.32 27.52 7.16
N SER A 909 21.16 28.64 7.86
CA SER A 909 20.05 28.83 8.80
C SER A 909 18.67 28.81 8.10
N GLN A 910 18.58 29.36 6.88
CA GLN A 910 17.35 29.28 6.07
C GLN A 910 17.02 27.86 5.59
N GLN A 911 18.02 27.10 5.16
CA GLN A 911 17.81 25.77 4.57
C GLN A 911 17.70 24.67 5.64
N ILE A 912 18.45 24.75 6.74
CA ILE A 912 18.36 23.81 7.86
C ILE A 912 16.92 23.66 8.34
N GLY A 913 16.16 24.76 8.44
CA GLY A 913 14.77 24.75 8.87
C GLY A 913 13.84 23.90 7.99
N LYS A 914 14.23 23.64 6.73
CA LYS A 914 13.46 22.85 5.76
C LYS A 914 13.96 21.40 5.62
N ILE A 915 15.24 21.15 5.88
CA ILE A 915 15.83 19.82 5.73
C ILE A 915 15.21 18.83 6.72
N LYS A 916 14.94 17.60 6.25
CA LYS A 916 14.20 16.56 6.98
C LYS A 916 15.09 15.71 7.90
N SER A 917 16.36 15.51 7.56
CA SER A 917 17.29 14.68 8.32
C SER A 917 18.73 15.19 8.24
N ALA A 918 19.59 14.74 9.14
CA ALA A 918 21.01 15.06 9.10
C ALA A 918 21.86 13.78 9.19
N ALA A 919 22.86 13.65 8.33
CA ALA A 919 23.85 12.59 8.38
C ALA A 919 25.22 13.16 8.77
N VAL A 920 25.78 12.66 9.87
CA VAL A 920 27.07 13.11 10.40
C VAL A 920 28.13 12.07 10.04
N PHE A 921 28.98 12.41 9.06
CA PHE A 921 30.04 11.54 8.57
C PHE A 921 31.31 11.70 9.40
N VAL A 922 31.78 10.60 9.95
CA VAL A 922 32.95 10.54 10.82
C VAL A 922 34.05 9.75 10.13
N GLY A 923 35.10 10.45 9.71
CA GLY A 923 36.32 9.90 9.13
C GLY A 923 37.45 9.75 10.15
N GLY A 924 38.69 9.80 9.66
CA GLY A 924 39.90 9.58 10.49
C GLY A 924 40.25 10.72 11.45
N GLU A 925 39.80 11.95 11.19
CA GLU A 925 40.00 13.13 12.05
C GLU A 925 38.76 14.05 12.02
N MET A 926 38.52 14.82 13.09
CA MET A 926 37.47 15.84 13.15
C MET A 926 38.11 17.24 13.03
N GLY A 927 37.69 18.01 12.03
CA GLY A 927 38.17 19.38 11.84
C GLY A 927 37.45 20.40 12.74
N PRO A 928 38.06 21.55 13.03
CA PRO A 928 37.41 22.63 13.80
C PRO A 928 36.13 23.14 13.13
N TRP A 929 36.10 23.14 11.79
CA TRP A 929 34.94 23.51 10.98
C TRP A 929 33.76 22.53 11.18
N GLN A 930 34.05 21.24 11.10
CA GLN A 930 33.05 20.18 11.30
C GLN A 930 32.47 20.22 12.73
N ASN A 931 33.27 20.56 13.73
CA ASN A 931 32.78 20.71 15.11
C ASN A 931 31.79 21.88 15.25
N MET A 932 32.06 23.01 14.60
CA MET A 932 31.14 24.16 14.60
C MET A 932 29.83 23.84 13.87
N GLU A 933 29.90 23.09 12.77
CA GLU A 933 28.70 22.56 12.11
C GLU A 933 27.95 21.61 13.04
N ILE A 934 28.61 20.63 13.63
CA ILE A 934 27.93 19.69 14.53
C ILE A 934 27.23 20.42 15.69
N GLU A 935 27.86 21.39 16.34
CA GLU A 935 27.22 22.14 17.44
C GLU A 935 26.00 22.96 17.01
N ALA A 936 26.11 23.77 15.95
CA ALA A 936 25.03 24.63 15.49
C ALA A 936 23.82 23.82 14.97
N PHE A 937 24.08 22.66 14.37
CA PHE A 937 23.06 21.85 13.70
C PHE A 937 22.35 20.93 14.69
N LEU A 938 23.07 20.35 15.64
CA LEU A 938 22.46 19.49 16.66
C LEU A 938 21.44 20.26 17.49
N ASP A 939 21.70 21.53 17.81
CA ASP A 939 20.75 22.34 18.57
C ASP A 939 19.41 22.51 17.81
N GLU A 940 19.45 22.70 16.49
CA GLU A 940 18.25 22.91 15.67
C GLU A 940 17.51 21.60 15.35
N PHE A 941 18.23 20.53 15.00
CA PHE A 941 17.61 19.23 14.70
C PHE A 941 17.06 18.54 15.95
N VAL A 942 17.69 18.71 17.11
CA VAL A 942 17.16 18.21 18.40
C VAL A 942 15.91 18.98 18.80
N LYS A 943 15.86 20.31 18.65
CA LYS A 943 14.64 21.11 18.89
C LYS A 943 13.48 20.69 18.01
N ARG A 944 13.75 20.36 16.74
CA ARG A 944 12.74 19.93 15.76
C ARG A 944 12.37 18.44 15.87
N GLY A 945 13.15 17.64 16.60
CA GLY A 945 12.96 16.20 16.70
C GLY A 945 13.23 15.45 15.40
N CYS A 946 14.05 16.01 14.51
CA CYS A 946 14.41 15.40 13.23
C CYS A 946 15.48 14.30 13.42
N PRO A 947 15.49 13.25 12.58
CA PRO A 947 16.47 12.17 12.69
C PRO A 947 17.90 12.66 12.40
N VAL A 948 18.81 12.34 13.31
CA VAL A 948 20.26 12.52 13.19
C VAL A 948 20.92 11.15 13.06
N ILE A 949 21.67 10.95 11.98
CA ILE A 949 22.19 9.65 11.57
C ILE A 949 23.72 9.70 11.64
N PRO A 950 24.34 9.01 12.62
CA PRO A 950 25.78 8.96 12.69
C PRO A 950 26.33 7.89 11.70
N VAL A 951 27.28 8.31 10.85
CA VAL A 951 27.87 7.49 9.78
C VAL A 951 29.38 7.37 9.97
N ILE A 952 29.89 6.13 9.99
CA ILE A 952 31.34 5.84 10.04
C ILE A 952 31.83 5.59 8.62
N LEU A 953 32.85 6.32 8.19
CA LEU A 953 33.51 6.13 6.90
C LEU A 953 34.60 5.05 6.96
N GLU A 954 34.94 4.49 5.81
CA GLU A 954 36.04 3.51 5.67
C GLU A 954 37.41 4.07 6.12
N SER A 955 37.58 5.39 6.06
CA SER A 955 38.79 6.10 6.51
C SER A 955 38.96 6.15 8.04
N CYS A 956 37.96 5.73 8.81
CA CYS A 956 37.95 5.82 10.27
C CYS A 956 38.54 4.56 10.94
N ILE A 957 39.76 4.71 11.49
CA ILE A 957 40.47 3.62 12.21
C ILE A 957 40.04 3.56 13.68
N GLU A 958 39.86 4.71 14.35
CA GLU A 958 39.35 4.84 15.72
C GLU A 958 38.23 5.89 15.79
N VAL A 959 37.18 5.62 16.58
CA VAL A 959 36.03 6.54 16.69
C VAL A 959 36.44 7.77 17.54
N PRO A 960 36.41 9.00 16.99
CA PRO A 960 36.80 10.21 17.72
C PRO A 960 35.86 10.52 18.90
N ASN A 961 36.33 11.40 19.80
CA ASN A 961 35.56 11.78 20.99
C ASN A 961 34.37 12.68 20.62
N LEU A 962 33.24 12.07 20.33
CA LEU A 962 31.99 12.74 19.96
C LEU A 962 31.08 13.03 21.17
N PRO A 963 30.10 13.95 21.03
CA PRO A 963 29.08 14.19 22.04
C PRO A 963 28.44 12.89 22.56
N PRO A 964 28.17 12.75 23.88
CA PRO A 964 27.70 11.51 24.48
C PRO A 964 26.43 10.93 23.84
N PHE A 965 25.53 11.78 23.33
CA PHE A 965 24.28 11.33 22.75
C PHE A 965 24.48 10.61 21.40
N LEU A 966 25.46 11.00 20.56
CA LEU A 966 25.78 10.30 19.30
C LEU A 966 26.38 8.91 19.57
N LYS A 967 27.11 8.75 20.68
CA LYS A 967 27.68 7.44 21.06
C LYS A 967 26.59 6.40 21.37
N ASN A 968 25.42 6.84 21.83
CA ASN A 968 24.29 5.97 22.19
C ASN A 968 23.34 5.68 21.00
N MET A 969 23.56 6.30 19.84
CA MET A 969 22.75 6.09 18.64
C MET A 969 23.21 4.88 17.83
N THR A 970 22.34 4.40 16.94
CA THR A 970 22.68 3.28 16.03
C THR A 970 23.47 3.81 14.84
N TRP A 971 24.70 3.34 14.66
CA TRP A 971 25.59 3.79 13.60
C TRP A 971 25.33 3.08 12.27
N VAL A 972 25.52 3.83 11.18
CA VAL A 972 25.71 3.28 9.82
C VAL A 972 27.21 3.14 9.58
N ASP A 973 27.69 1.91 9.40
CA ASP A 973 29.12 1.62 9.31
C ASP A 973 29.50 1.23 7.87
N PHE A 974 30.18 2.11 7.14
CA PHE A 974 30.64 1.85 5.78
C PHE A 974 31.87 0.92 5.73
N ARG A 975 32.50 0.58 6.86
CA ARG A 975 33.55 -0.45 6.91
C ARG A 975 32.99 -1.87 6.74
N GLN A 976 31.68 -2.05 6.91
CA GLN A 976 31.00 -3.34 6.80
C GLN A 976 30.22 -3.41 5.49
N SER A 977 30.38 -4.51 4.75
CA SER A 977 29.69 -4.74 3.48
C SER A 977 28.29 -5.35 3.64
N SER A 978 27.96 -5.90 4.82
CA SER A 978 26.66 -6.53 5.09
C SER A 978 26.20 -6.27 6.51
N PRO A 979 24.97 -5.74 6.72
CA PRO A 979 24.02 -5.27 5.70
C PRO A 979 24.54 -4.05 4.91
N ASN A 980 24.07 -3.86 3.67
CA ASN A 980 24.50 -2.77 2.79
C ASN A 980 24.38 -1.40 3.52
N PRO A 981 25.49 -0.68 3.73
CA PRO A 981 25.50 0.56 4.51
C PRO A 981 24.73 1.69 3.84
N LEU A 982 24.70 1.75 2.50
CA LEU A 982 23.94 2.75 1.77
C LEU A 982 22.42 2.58 1.98
N GLU A 983 21.94 1.34 1.96
CA GLU A 983 20.53 1.02 2.26
C GLU A 983 20.17 1.37 3.71
N ARG A 984 21.10 1.19 4.66
CA ARG A 984 20.89 1.62 6.04
C ARG A 984 20.88 3.13 6.20
N LEU A 985 21.70 3.84 5.43
CA LEU A 985 21.70 5.29 5.39
C LEU A 985 20.38 5.80 4.82
N LYS A 986 19.93 5.25 3.69
CA LYS A 986 18.61 5.53 3.11
C LYS A 986 17.50 5.31 4.12
N TRP A 987 17.48 4.15 4.79
CA TRP A 987 16.49 3.85 5.83
C TRP A 987 16.54 4.85 7.00
N GLY A 988 17.74 5.29 7.41
CA GLY A 988 17.88 6.32 8.43
C GLY A 988 17.31 7.68 8.00
N ILE A 989 17.46 8.02 6.71
CA ILE A 989 16.98 9.27 6.11
C ILE A 989 15.46 9.26 5.94
N THR A 990 14.91 8.18 5.38
CA THR A 990 13.50 8.12 4.99
C THR A 990 12.59 7.51 6.06
N GLY A 991 13.13 6.73 7.00
CA GLY A 991 12.36 5.93 7.94
C GLY A 991 11.68 4.69 7.33
N GLU A 992 11.61 4.61 6.00
CA GLU A 992 11.01 3.51 5.25
C GLU A 992 11.97 2.33 5.14
N LYS A 993 11.60 1.18 5.69
CA LYS A 993 12.36 -0.05 5.48
C LYS A 993 12.25 -0.44 4.01
N THR A 994 13.37 -0.43 3.28
CA THR A 994 13.41 -1.12 1.99
C THR A 994 13.07 -2.61 2.23
N PRO A 995 12.13 -3.20 1.45
CA PRO A 995 11.80 -4.61 1.59
C PRO A 995 13.11 -5.38 1.40
N ARG A 996 13.55 -6.04 2.48
CA ARG A 996 14.90 -6.63 2.48
C ARG A 996 15.03 -7.64 1.36
N MET A 997 16.11 -7.42 0.60
CA MET A 997 16.75 -8.29 -0.39
C MET A 997 16.68 -9.78 -0.07
#